data_AF-A0A1C2XQH6-F1
#
_entry.id   AF-A0A1C2XQH6-F1
#
_cell.length_a   1.000
_cell.length_b   1.000
_cell.length_c   1.000
_cell.angle_alpha   90.00
_cell.angle_beta   90.00
_cell.angle_gamma   90.00
#
_symmetry.space_group_name_H-M   'P 1'
#
loop_
_entity.id
_entity.type
_entity.pdbx_description
1 polymer ?
#
loop_
_entity_poly.entity_id
_entity_poly.type
_entity_poly.pdbx_seq_one_letter_code
_entity_poly.pdbx_strand_id
1 'polypeptide(L)'
;MSRTKKIAVLAIIAMVLTLMPAALFAATATDTRIAGTDRVGTSIEIASAGWTTAGTVILAPADQANLVDALAAAPLAGQENAPILLTFKGSLDAAVKAKIAALGATKVYVVGAISDAVAAEVDAMTGVAVEALKGNGRQATAAAVNAKLTSPAGTFVVGYDAIPDALSVASFAAKNKYAIMLANADGTFSGTAVGSTKYIVGGTAKVADISGLTRISGADRFATNKAVADTLTFTYDRVYVANGVSLVDALAVAPLAAKYSAFVALASGSDVAASATVNSKLTSASKVIAVGGTSAVSDTVKGKVAYNNGTVTVESVSVLNAKQVQVVFNQAVTGLEKSNFTVTQTADAAGVDRLTDSVTATNGVAGATVGTGAIVMSADNKTATLTIDNGAKFTNGKTISVLVKTVTNLTDITKTAVLSDTVVPSITKAESVGSKKIKITFNEPVYNGATDDTTTSILAAGNVVINNGAVAVASVVGGTRGSNALIVTTAADLAVGTEYTIKLNTTGAGTDLKDFAGYLVMANATSTFTHTAVTTVPTVTAEAKSEYKVRLTFDKPVTIDATGNIEFRYGYNASTAVKVTSAGGVPAAVAGKDNQFDVTFASPLNQGAGTMYIYYKVAADAAKTNVIVDGYGNVVPTGTAVTFSVATDVTAPTATVAYKDATHMDVTFSEAVTGHDTLSNYVVKDKDGKVVAVTGFAVVDANTYKYRLTVASMAVGGNYTVTISSNIKDTSAALNKFVSTTFTITAPDTTRPTLTNMANNAVVANADKIYIYFSENMSTTATDLNNYRLANAGGTQYTLPTGTTITLNGSTATISLTKTLAGIATDLGSGALTQIYVGAVTDLAGNNPATMANSAINVMAANFAPGVATVKKLADNQVSFTVTRHLKSADATKITKTAGGTQATLATYTNNSDGTATVTCTFPAATFTTTAADQISLALDALTDLNDFTSAASGANNITLDYAAPTFAAATPYVTNDNDKDGQIDQIIVTYSEALYAASVSESDYTVEGYTINGVTVGGATVIIAVAEKGSADTNVTPKLTQVGTVQDDITLTATQTARNEMAAQTEKTVADGAAPVLLTATITAGATAGFGNDAADQLTLTFSEPVYAPAAGWTDAAPTFAQLAAAFTFSGGQPGDGTFTSGSIDTTAEASATIVLTSDGALTNVVSAANTITGKAATIKDAANNTQVVGTAVTVN
;
A
#
# COMPACT_ATOMS: atom_id res chain seq x y z
N MET A 1 -22.42 44.61 26.04
CA MET A 1 -23.39 44.54 24.91
C MET A 1 -24.65 43.82 25.35
N SER A 2 -25.84 44.34 25.04
CA SER A 2 -27.12 43.66 25.29
C SER A 2 -27.25 42.38 24.45
N ARG A 3 -28.07 41.41 24.89
CA ARG A 3 -28.30 40.14 24.17
C ARG A 3 -28.68 40.37 22.70
N THR A 4 -29.46 41.41 22.40
CA THR A 4 -29.83 41.80 21.04
C THR A 4 -28.64 42.25 20.20
N LYS A 5 -27.64 42.93 20.78
CA LYS A 5 -26.41 43.31 20.08
C LYS A 5 -25.47 42.12 19.83
N LYS A 6 -25.49 41.09 20.69
CA LYS A 6 -24.72 39.85 20.46
C LYS A 6 -25.30 39.02 19.32
N ILE A 7 -26.63 38.91 19.23
CA ILE A 7 -27.32 38.19 18.15
C ILE A 7 -27.12 38.91 16.80
N ALA A 8 -27.19 40.25 16.78
CA ALA A 8 -26.93 41.01 15.56
C ALA A 8 -25.48 40.87 15.07
N VAL A 9 -24.49 40.84 15.98
CA VAL A 9 -23.08 40.63 15.62
C VAL A 9 -22.84 39.20 15.13
N LEU A 10 -23.47 38.18 15.74
CA LEU A 10 -23.40 36.79 15.28
C LEU A 10 -24.05 36.60 13.91
N ALA A 11 -25.19 37.25 13.65
CA ALA A 11 -25.85 37.21 12.34
C ALA A 11 -25.03 37.90 11.24
N ILE A 12 -24.39 39.03 11.55
CA ILE A 12 -23.50 39.73 10.60
C ILE A 12 -22.23 38.92 10.34
N ILE A 13 -21.64 38.28 11.35
CA ILE A 13 -20.48 37.38 11.17
C ILE A 13 -20.87 36.15 10.33
N ALA A 14 -22.04 35.55 10.58
CA ALA A 14 -22.54 34.41 9.80
C ALA A 14 -22.82 34.79 8.34
N MET A 15 -23.37 35.98 8.08
CA MET A 15 -23.67 36.46 6.73
C MET A 15 -22.43 36.90 5.95
N VAL A 16 -21.38 37.39 6.64
CA VAL A 16 -20.08 37.70 6.04
C VAL A 16 -19.28 36.42 5.74
N LEU A 17 -19.44 35.36 6.53
CA LEU A 17 -18.79 34.06 6.26
C LEU A 17 -19.38 33.31 5.07
N THR A 18 -20.66 33.52 4.73
CA THR A 18 -21.33 32.82 3.60
C THR A 18 -21.16 33.50 2.25
N LEU A 19 -20.72 34.77 2.23
CA LEU A 19 -20.54 35.57 1.01
C LEU A 19 -19.07 35.65 0.53
N MET A 20 -18.14 34.97 1.20
CA MET A 20 -16.78 34.82 0.69
C MET A 20 -16.75 33.77 -0.43
N PRO A 21 -16.20 34.06 -1.62
CA PRO A 21 -15.99 33.05 -2.64
C PRO A 21 -15.13 31.91 -2.07
N ALA A 22 -15.61 30.67 -2.15
CA ALA A 22 -14.89 29.47 -1.71
C ALA A 22 -13.54 29.26 -2.42
N ALA A 23 -13.20 30.10 -3.40
CA ALA A 23 -11.90 30.14 -4.06
C ALA A 23 -10.80 30.89 -3.28
N LEU A 24 -11.10 31.60 -2.18
CA LEU A 24 -10.09 32.38 -1.44
C LEU A 24 -9.43 31.62 -0.26
N PHE A 25 -9.95 30.45 0.13
CA PHE A 25 -9.27 29.53 1.05
C PHE A 25 -8.62 28.33 0.35
N ALA A 26 -8.58 28.35 -0.98
CA ALA A 26 -7.77 27.45 -1.77
C ALA A 26 -6.42 28.12 -2.14
N ALA A 27 -5.67 28.58 -1.14
CA ALA A 27 -4.22 28.66 -1.29
C ALA A 27 -3.68 27.24 -1.10
N THR A 28 -3.78 26.43 -2.15
CA THR A 28 -3.04 25.18 -2.29
C THR A 28 -1.55 25.51 -2.43
N ALA A 29 -0.94 26.00 -1.35
CA ALA A 29 0.46 25.68 -1.12
C ALA A 29 0.50 24.16 -0.89
N THR A 30 0.50 23.40 -1.99
CA THR A 30 0.99 22.03 -1.94
C THR A 30 2.31 22.12 -1.19
N ASP A 31 2.54 21.22 -0.23
CA ASP A 31 3.69 21.19 0.70
C ASP A 31 5.07 21.05 -0.02
N THR A 32 5.07 21.27 -1.33
CA THR A 32 6.08 21.00 -2.33
C THR A 32 6.35 22.19 -3.28
N ARG A 33 5.68 23.35 -3.12
CA ARG A 33 5.98 24.59 -3.86
C ARG A 33 5.59 25.86 -3.10
N ILE A 34 6.46 26.88 -3.16
CA ILE A 34 6.22 28.25 -2.66
C ILE A 34 6.35 29.21 -3.84
N ALA A 35 5.26 29.84 -4.27
CA ALA A 35 5.24 30.71 -5.45
C ALA A 35 4.13 31.75 -5.36
N GLY A 36 4.43 32.99 -5.78
CA GLY A 36 3.44 34.03 -6.04
C GLY A 36 3.30 34.31 -7.55
N THR A 37 2.48 35.31 -7.88
CA THR A 37 2.23 35.73 -9.28
C THR A 37 3.49 36.23 -10.00
N ASP A 38 4.44 36.78 -9.25
CA ASP A 38 5.75 37.23 -9.73
C ASP A 38 6.81 37.10 -8.62
N ARG A 39 7.98 37.71 -8.82
CA ARG A 39 9.09 37.72 -7.85
C ARG A 39 8.72 38.42 -6.53
N VAL A 40 7.91 39.47 -6.59
CA VAL A 40 7.45 40.22 -5.41
C VAL A 40 6.47 39.34 -4.63
N GLY A 41 5.47 38.80 -5.31
CA GLY A 41 4.52 37.84 -4.73
C GLY A 41 5.21 36.60 -4.13
N THR A 42 6.22 36.04 -4.82
CA THR A 42 6.97 34.89 -4.31
C THR A 42 7.71 35.23 -3.01
N SER A 43 8.29 36.44 -2.89
CA SER A 43 8.91 36.88 -1.62
C SER A 43 7.90 37.02 -0.48
N ILE A 44 6.67 37.43 -0.77
CA ILE A 44 5.57 37.51 0.21
C ILE A 44 5.15 36.11 0.66
N GLU A 45 5.02 35.15 -0.25
CA GLU A 45 4.68 33.77 0.07
C GLU A 45 5.78 33.07 0.89
N ILE A 46 7.06 33.34 0.58
CA ILE A 46 8.19 32.88 1.39
C ILE A 46 8.09 33.45 2.81
N ALA A 47 7.78 34.74 2.94
CA ALA A 47 7.60 35.37 4.24
C ALA A 47 6.41 34.75 5.01
N SER A 48 5.29 34.46 4.34
CA SER A 48 4.15 33.76 4.93
C SER A 48 4.48 32.33 5.39
N ALA A 49 5.28 31.60 4.61
CA ALA A 49 5.68 30.24 4.93
C ALA A 49 6.64 30.15 6.13
N GLY A 50 7.44 31.20 6.37
CA GLY A 50 8.43 31.22 7.43
C GLY A 50 8.04 31.97 8.71
N TRP A 51 7.17 32.99 8.60
CA TRP A 51 6.92 33.96 9.67
C TRP A 51 5.44 34.33 9.77
N THR A 52 4.86 34.06 10.94
CA THR A 52 3.57 34.63 11.36
C THR A 52 3.74 36.07 11.84
N THR A 53 4.86 36.34 12.53
CA THR A 53 5.32 37.68 12.92
C THR A 53 6.82 37.81 12.71
N ALA A 54 7.29 39.03 12.46
CA ALA A 54 8.72 39.33 12.36
C ALA A 54 8.97 40.78 12.80
N GLY A 55 9.77 40.98 13.85
CA GLY A 55 10.09 42.33 14.36
C GLY A 55 10.93 43.16 13.39
N THR A 56 11.72 42.49 12.55
CA THR A 56 12.57 43.09 11.52
C THR A 56 12.20 42.52 10.15
N VAL A 57 12.25 43.36 9.10
CA VAL A 57 12.16 42.94 7.70
C VAL A 57 13.36 43.49 6.92
N ILE A 58 13.88 42.69 5.99
CA ILE A 58 14.87 43.16 5.01
C ILE A 58 14.13 43.48 3.71
N LEU A 59 14.20 44.73 3.26
CA LEU A 59 13.64 45.16 1.97
C LEU A 59 14.76 45.26 0.93
N ALA A 60 14.66 44.48 -0.14
CA ALA A 60 15.67 44.37 -1.18
C ALA A 60 15.09 44.67 -2.58
N PRO A 61 15.93 45.08 -3.55
CA PRO A 61 15.48 45.34 -4.91
C PRO A 61 15.06 44.06 -5.63
N ALA A 62 13.93 44.12 -6.33
CA ALA A 62 13.41 43.03 -7.15
C ALA A 62 14.12 42.92 -8.51
N ASP A 63 14.74 44.00 -8.99
CA ASP A 63 15.38 44.08 -10.31
C ASP A 63 16.67 43.27 -10.41
N GLN A 64 16.80 42.46 -11.47
CA GLN A 64 17.96 41.58 -11.69
C GLN A 64 19.31 42.31 -11.58
N ALA A 65 19.39 43.52 -12.13
CA ALA A 65 20.61 44.33 -12.16
C ALA A 65 21.08 44.77 -10.76
N ASN A 66 20.18 44.75 -9.77
CA ASN A 66 20.42 45.25 -8.42
C ASN A 66 20.40 44.14 -7.35
N LEU A 67 20.10 42.89 -7.71
CA LEU A 67 20.07 41.75 -6.76
C LEU A 67 21.41 41.52 -6.05
N VAL A 68 22.51 41.91 -6.70
CA VAL A 68 23.86 41.77 -6.16
C VAL A 68 24.06 42.56 -4.87
N ASP A 69 23.35 43.68 -4.71
CA ASP A 69 23.45 44.54 -3.53
C ASP A 69 22.79 43.90 -2.29
N ALA A 70 21.91 42.93 -2.49
CA ALA A 70 21.20 42.21 -1.43
C ALA A 70 21.83 40.86 -1.04
N LEU A 71 22.90 40.43 -1.72
CA LEU A 71 23.56 39.14 -1.46
C LEU A 71 24.10 39.01 -0.04
N ALA A 72 24.69 40.08 0.48
CA ALA A 72 25.20 40.12 1.85
C ALA A 72 24.08 40.19 2.90
N ALA A 73 22.82 40.40 2.48
CA ALA A 73 21.70 40.57 3.39
C ALA A 73 21.21 39.25 3.99
N ALA A 74 21.48 38.09 3.37
CA ALA A 74 21.07 36.80 3.92
C ALA A 74 21.65 36.52 5.33
N PRO A 75 22.96 36.72 5.60
CA PRO A 75 23.52 36.72 6.96
C PRO A 75 22.76 37.60 7.95
N LEU A 76 22.45 38.84 7.57
CA LEU A 76 21.74 39.79 8.44
C LEU A 76 20.29 39.35 8.67
N ALA A 77 19.61 38.88 7.64
CA ALA A 77 18.27 38.30 7.74
C ALA A 77 18.24 37.09 8.67
N GLY A 78 19.25 36.21 8.60
CA GLY A 78 19.42 35.09 9.52
C GLY A 78 19.64 35.53 10.98
N GLN A 79 20.49 36.54 11.20
CA GLN A 79 20.75 37.11 12.53
C GLN A 79 19.48 37.72 13.15
N GLU A 80 18.73 38.48 12.37
CA GLU A 80 17.52 39.19 12.80
C GLU A 80 16.27 38.28 12.80
N ASN A 81 16.40 37.01 12.36
CA ASN A 81 15.29 36.10 12.09
C ASN A 81 14.19 36.79 11.25
N ALA A 82 14.60 37.46 10.18
CA ALA A 82 13.77 38.33 9.36
C ALA A 82 13.57 37.76 7.94
N PRO A 83 12.38 37.93 7.33
CA PRO A 83 12.19 37.64 5.91
C PRO A 83 12.87 38.69 5.03
N ILE A 84 13.24 38.30 3.81
CA ILE A 84 13.62 39.22 2.72
C ILE A 84 12.38 39.43 1.84
N LEU A 85 11.87 40.66 1.80
CA LEU A 85 10.82 41.09 0.88
C LEU A 85 11.42 41.88 -0.28
N LEU A 86 10.79 41.78 -1.44
CA LEU A 86 11.28 42.39 -2.68
C LEU A 86 10.37 43.52 -3.15
N THR A 87 10.95 44.64 -3.58
CA THR A 87 10.21 45.73 -4.24
C THR A 87 11.02 46.32 -5.39
N PHE A 88 10.36 46.98 -6.34
CA PHE A 88 11.05 47.67 -7.43
C PHE A 88 11.76 48.94 -6.93
N LYS A 89 12.88 49.32 -7.55
CA LYS A 89 13.76 50.42 -7.10
C LYS A 89 13.02 51.74 -6.79
N GLY A 90 12.08 52.11 -7.65
CA GLY A 90 11.42 53.42 -7.61
C GLY A 90 10.02 53.44 -6.99
N SER A 91 9.47 52.29 -6.59
CA SER A 91 8.09 52.19 -6.12
C SER A 91 7.97 51.09 -5.08
N LEU A 92 7.35 51.41 -3.94
CA LEU A 92 7.00 50.43 -2.91
C LEU A 92 5.74 49.68 -3.36
N ASP A 93 5.85 48.37 -3.53
CA ASP A 93 4.71 47.54 -3.86
C ASP A 93 3.68 47.55 -2.70
N ALA A 94 2.41 47.77 -3.02
CA ALA A 94 1.35 47.86 -2.02
C ALA A 94 1.17 46.55 -1.23
N ALA A 95 1.40 45.38 -1.86
CA ALA A 95 1.33 44.09 -1.20
C ALA A 95 2.51 43.88 -0.24
N VAL A 96 3.70 44.41 -0.57
CA VAL A 96 4.86 44.41 0.34
C VAL A 96 4.60 45.30 1.55
N LYS A 97 4.07 46.51 1.34
CA LYS A 97 3.66 47.41 2.43
C LYS A 97 2.65 46.75 3.37
N ALA A 98 1.63 46.10 2.80
CA ALA A 98 0.65 45.35 3.56
C ALA A 98 1.29 44.19 4.34
N LYS A 99 2.24 43.46 3.73
CA LYS A 99 2.93 42.34 4.38
C LYS A 99 3.83 42.81 5.53
N ILE A 100 4.54 43.93 5.40
CA ILE A 100 5.33 44.54 6.49
C ILE A 100 4.43 44.85 7.70
N ALA A 101 3.27 45.47 7.45
CA ALA A 101 2.30 45.77 8.50
C ALA A 101 1.71 44.48 9.12
N ALA A 102 1.37 43.49 8.31
CA ALA A 102 0.81 42.21 8.77
C ALA A 102 1.78 41.40 9.62
N LEU A 103 3.10 41.47 9.35
CA LEU A 103 4.13 40.84 10.15
C LEU A 103 4.36 41.53 11.51
N GLY A 104 3.82 42.75 11.69
CA GLY A 104 4.04 43.57 12.88
C GLY A 104 5.49 44.06 12.99
N ALA A 105 6.16 44.28 11.85
CA ALA A 105 7.55 44.72 11.83
C ALA A 105 7.68 46.12 12.42
N THR A 106 8.63 46.31 13.34
CA THR A 106 8.98 47.61 13.92
C THR A 106 10.26 48.19 13.34
N LYS A 107 11.03 47.36 12.62
CA LYS A 107 12.26 47.77 11.94
C LYS A 107 12.30 47.25 10.51
N VAL A 108 12.71 48.09 9.55
CA VAL A 108 12.98 47.67 8.17
C VAL A 108 14.39 48.10 7.76
N TYR A 109 15.23 47.14 7.40
CA TYR A 109 16.50 47.43 6.73
C TYR A 109 16.27 47.52 5.22
N VAL A 110 16.52 48.69 4.64
CA VAL A 110 16.40 48.92 3.20
C VAL A 110 17.78 48.74 2.58
N VAL A 111 18.00 47.64 1.86
CA VAL A 111 19.34 47.23 1.40
C VAL A 111 19.51 47.53 -0.08
N GLY A 112 20.65 48.13 -0.44
CA GLY A 112 21.07 48.28 -1.84
C GLY A 112 20.37 49.39 -2.59
N ALA A 113 20.22 49.22 -3.91
CA ALA A 113 19.73 50.24 -4.83
C ALA A 113 18.20 50.45 -4.81
N ILE A 114 17.62 50.65 -3.63
CA ILE A 114 16.25 51.17 -3.43
C ILE A 114 16.31 52.70 -3.31
N SER A 115 15.34 53.41 -3.91
CA SER A 115 15.30 54.88 -3.87
C SER A 115 14.99 55.42 -2.47
N ASP A 116 15.50 56.62 -2.17
CA ASP A 116 15.22 57.30 -0.90
C ASP A 116 13.74 57.62 -0.72
N ALA A 117 12.99 57.79 -1.82
CA ALA A 117 11.55 57.95 -1.79
C ALA A 117 10.84 56.69 -1.25
N VAL A 118 11.26 55.50 -1.68
CA VAL A 118 10.71 54.23 -1.17
C VAL A 118 11.09 54.04 0.30
N ALA A 119 12.33 54.35 0.69
CA ALA A 119 12.75 54.29 2.09
C ALA A 119 11.92 55.23 2.98
N ALA A 120 11.68 56.47 2.52
CA ALA A 120 10.83 57.43 3.21
C ALA A 120 9.36 56.98 3.28
N GLU A 121 8.86 56.29 2.27
CA GLU A 121 7.50 55.74 2.29
C GLU A 121 7.35 54.63 3.33
N VAL A 122 8.37 53.78 3.51
CA VAL A 122 8.38 52.76 4.56
C VAL A 122 8.51 53.39 5.95
N ASP A 123 9.33 54.44 6.10
CA ASP A 123 9.53 55.15 7.38
C ASP A 123 8.28 55.91 7.83
N ALA A 124 7.44 56.32 6.88
CA ALA A 124 6.13 56.93 7.15
C ALA A 124 5.08 55.92 7.67
N MET A 125 5.37 54.61 7.70
CA MET A 125 4.48 53.61 8.29
C MET A 125 4.49 53.71 9.82
N THR A 126 3.30 53.79 10.43
CA THR A 126 3.17 53.94 11.88
C THR A 126 3.89 52.82 12.64
N GLY A 127 4.87 53.20 13.49
CA GLY A 127 5.60 52.26 14.35
C GLY A 127 6.75 51.51 13.68
N VAL A 128 7.11 51.86 12.45
CA VAL A 128 8.23 51.28 11.70
C VAL A 128 9.40 52.27 11.69
N ALA A 129 10.60 51.80 12.04
CA ALA A 129 11.84 52.55 11.85
C ALA A 129 12.63 52.00 10.66
N VAL A 130 13.03 52.87 9.73
CA VAL A 130 13.83 52.49 8.57
C VAL A 130 15.31 52.73 8.79
N GLU A 131 16.13 51.76 8.39
CA GLU A 131 17.58 51.90 8.31
C GLU A 131 18.09 51.50 6.92
N ALA A 132 18.58 52.48 6.16
CA ALA A 132 19.11 52.24 4.82
C ALA A 132 20.56 51.73 4.88
N LEU A 133 20.79 50.53 4.33
CA LEU A 133 22.12 49.91 4.18
C LEU A 133 22.54 49.97 2.72
N LYS A 134 23.21 51.06 2.33
CA LYS A 134 23.70 51.31 0.97
C LYS A 134 25.05 52.01 0.98
N GLY A 135 25.87 51.77 -0.04
CA GLY A 135 27.15 52.45 -0.23
C GLY A 135 27.44 52.79 -1.69
N ASN A 136 28.60 53.41 -1.96
CA ASN A 136 29.05 53.72 -3.33
C ASN A 136 29.48 52.42 -4.06
N GLY A 137 28.50 51.66 -4.54
CA GLY A 137 28.69 50.38 -5.19
C GLY A 137 28.54 49.18 -4.24
N ARG A 138 28.52 47.98 -4.83
CA ARG A 138 28.14 46.73 -4.14
C ARG A 138 29.07 46.32 -2.99
N GLN A 139 30.37 46.59 -3.09
CA GLN A 139 31.31 46.28 -1.99
C GLN A 139 31.04 47.16 -0.77
N ALA A 140 30.76 48.45 -0.98
CA ALA A 140 30.42 49.37 0.10
C ALA A 140 29.05 49.03 0.72
N THR A 141 28.07 48.62 -0.08
CA THR A 141 26.78 48.10 0.42
C THR A 141 26.98 46.83 1.25
N ALA A 142 27.75 45.86 0.77
CA ALA A 142 28.06 44.64 1.51
C ALA A 142 28.80 44.94 2.82
N ALA A 143 29.71 45.91 2.83
CA ALA A 143 30.37 46.38 4.05
C ALA A 143 29.39 47.01 5.05
N ALA A 144 28.43 47.81 4.59
CA ALA A 144 27.38 48.40 5.43
C ALA A 144 26.49 47.33 6.07
N VAL A 145 26.17 46.26 5.33
CA VAL A 145 25.42 45.11 5.86
C VAL A 145 26.26 44.32 6.87
N ASN A 146 27.52 44.01 6.54
CA ASN A 146 28.43 43.28 7.42
C ASN A 146 28.71 44.03 8.73
N ALA A 147 28.69 45.36 8.73
CA ALA A 147 28.85 46.18 9.94
C ALA A 147 27.72 45.99 10.95
N LYS A 148 26.58 45.39 10.55
CA LYS A 148 25.46 45.03 11.43
C LYS A 148 25.53 43.61 11.97
N LEU A 149 26.44 42.78 11.44
CA LEU A 149 26.62 41.42 11.94
C LEU A 149 27.38 41.44 13.26
N THR A 150 26.90 40.63 14.21
CA THR A 150 27.49 40.47 15.54
C THR A 150 28.28 39.17 15.60
N SER A 151 29.58 39.27 15.87
CA SER A 151 30.51 38.14 16.02
C SER A 151 30.37 37.04 14.96
N PRO A 152 30.63 37.32 13.66
CA PRO A 152 30.54 36.30 12.62
C PRO A 152 31.46 35.11 12.91
N ALA A 153 30.94 33.88 12.79
CA ALA A 153 31.68 32.65 13.05
C ALA A 153 32.71 32.33 11.95
N GLY A 154 32.50 32.87 10.76
CA GLY A 154 33.37 32.71 9.59
C GLY A 154 33.05 33.71 8.50
N THR A 155 33.78 33.63 7.39
CA THR A 155 33.62 34.54 6.24
C THR A 155 33.64 33.78 4.92
N PHE A 156 32.67 34.08 4.05
CA PHE A 156 32.71 33.74 2.63
C PHE A 156 33.14 34.97 1.82
N VAL A 157 34.20 34.85 1.02
CA VAL A 157 34.63 35.87 0.07
C VAL A 157 34.20 35.43 -1.33
N VAL A 158 33.43 36.28 -2.01
CA VAL A 158 32.83 35.97 -3.30
C VAL A 158 33.11 37.08 -4.30
N GLY A 159 33.19 36.75 -5.59
CA GLY A 159 33.39 37.77 -6.63
C GLY A 159 32.25 38.79 -6.63
N TYR A 160 32.59 40.08 -6.77
CA TYR A 160 31.62 41.17 -6.75
C TYR A 160 30.54 40.98 -7.83
N ASP A 161 30.82 40.31 -8.95
CA ASP A 161 29.89 39.99 -10.04
C ASP A 161 29.44 38.51 -10.07
N ALA A 162 29.79 37.72 -9.06
CA ALA A 162 29.52 36.27 -8.98
C ALA A 162 28.27 35.96 -8.12
N ILE A 163 27.13 36.54 -8.50
CA ILE A 163 25.84 36.42 -7.77
C ILE A 163 25.44 34.96 -7.45
N PRO A 164 25.50 34.00 -8.39
CA PRO A 164 25.12 32.62 -8.11
C PRO A 164 26.01 31.91 -7.08
N ASP A 165 27.29 32.26 -7.03
CA ASP A 165 28.27 31.65 -6.13
C ASP A 165 27.99 32.10 -4.69
N ALA A 166 27.61 33.36 -4.50
CA ALA A 166 27.18 33.88 -3.20
C ALA A 166 25.88 33.23 -2.71
N LEU A 167 24.90 33.04 -3.61
CA LEU A 167 23.62 32.43 -3.24
C LEU A 167 23.75 30.95 -2.90
N SER A 168 24.75 30.26 -3.44
CA SER A 168 25.03 28.87 -3.09
C SER A 168 25.38 28.68 -1.61
N VAL A 169 25.92 29.71 -0.95
CA VAL A 169 26.27 29.69 0.48
C VAL A 169 25.34 30.54 1.35
N ALA A 170 24.35 31.23 0.78
CA ALA A 170 23.54 32.21 1.50
C ALA A 170 22.74 31.62 2.67
N SER A 171 22.10 30.46 2.49
CA SER A 171 21.35 29.80 3.58
C SER A 171 22.29 29.29 4.68
N PHE A 172 23.47 28.78 4.32
CA PHE A 172 24.49 28.36 5.27
C PHE A 172 25.00 29.55 6.08
N ALA A 173 25.29 30.67 5.40
CA ALA A 173 25.82 31.86 6.04
C ALA A 173 24.81 32.50 7.01
N ALA A 174 23.54 32.53 6.60
CA ALA A 174 22.43 32.97 7.46
C ALA A 174 22.25 32.09 8.70
N LYS A 175 22.31 30.75 8.56
CA LYS A 175 22.14 29.82 9.69
C LYS A 175 23.34 29.84 10.64
N ASN A 176 24.55 29.80 10.08
CA ASN A 176 25.79 29.61 10.83
C ASN A 176 26.50 30.92 11.18
N LYS A 177 25.86 32.08 10.95
CA LYS A 177 26.38 33.42 11.25
C LYS A 177 27.70 33.72 10.53
N TYR A 178 27.80 33.42 9.24
CA TYR A 178 28.97 33.81 8.43
C TYR A 178 28.74 35.15 7.76
N ALA A 179 29.77 35.97 7.68
CA ALA A 179 29.75 37.17 6.83
C ALA A 179 29.92 36.77 5.36
N ILE A 180 29.30 37.53 4.45
CA ILE A 180 29.54 37.43 3.00
C ILE A 180 30.22 38.73 2.56
N MET A 181 31.46 38.62 2.10
CA MET A 181 32.28 39.74 1.62
C MET A 181 32.47 39.65 0.11
N LEU A 182 32.51 40.81 -0.56
CA LEU A 182 32.65 40.89 -2.01
C LEU A 182 34.05 41.33 -2.42
N ALA A 183 34.70 40.57 -3.29
CA ALA A 183 36.05 40.80 -3.79
C ALA A 183 36.08 41.09 -5.29
N ASN A 184 37.12 41.81 -5.71
CA ASN A 184 37.48 41.98 -7.12
C ASN A 184 38.18 40.72 -7.64
N ALA A 185 38.31 40.62 -8.97
CA ALA A 185 38.96 39.49 -9.63
C ALA A 185 40.40 39.26 -9.18
N ASP A 186 41.11 40.31 -8.77
CA ASP A 186 42.48 40.25 -8.24
C ASP A 186 42.56 39.79 -6.77
N GLY A 187 41.42 39.48 -6.13
CA GLY A 187 41.37 39.07 -4.72
C GLY A 187 41.25 40.21 -3.73
N THR A 188 41.23 41.48 -4.16
CA THR A 188 41.08 42.64 -3.27
C THR A 188 39.63 42.81 -2.81
N PHE A 189 39.41 43.06 -1.51
CA PHE A 189 38.08 43.35 -0.95
C PHE A 189 38.16 44.36 0.19
N SER A 190 37.04 45.03 0.48
CA SER A 190 36.95 45.96 1.60
C SER A 190 36.75 45.24 2.93
N GLY A 191 37.56 45.58 3.93
CA GLY A 191 37.51 44.99 5.27
C GLY A 191 38.50 43.85 5.47
N THR A 192 38.28 43.02 6.50
CA THR A 192 39.14 41.88 6.83
C THR A 192 38.27 40.67 7.08
N ALA A 193 38.59 39.52 6.47
CA ALA A 193 37.86 38.28 6.71
C ALA A 193 38.00 37.83 8.18
N VAL A 194 36.85 37.69 8.86
CA VAL A 194 36.72 37.37 10.28
C VAL A 194 36.29 35.91 10.52
N GLY A 195 36.37 35.46 11.77
CA GLY A 195 35.99 34.10 12.17
C GLY A 195 37.09 33.05 11.96
N SER A 196 36.85 31.83 12.43
CA SER A 196 37.82 30.73 12.41
C SER A 196 37.90 30.03 11.04
N THR A 197 36.80 30.07 10.28
CA THR A 197 36.71 29.41 8.97
C THR A 197 36.45 30.45 7.88
N LYS A 198 37.30 30.44 6.85
CA LYS A 198 37.29 31.46 5.78
C LYS A 198 37.38 30.80 4.42
N TYR A 199 36.43 31.09 3.55
CA TYR A 199 36.33 30.48 2.23
C TYR A 199 36.35 31.51 1.11
N ILE A 200 36.87 31.11 -0.05
CA ILE A 200 36.60 31.78 -1.33
C ILE A 200 35.55 30.94 -2.05
N VAL A 201 34.47 31.56 -2.55
CA VAL A 201 33.43 30.85 -3.32
C VAL A 201 33.42 31.36 -4.75
N GLY A 202 33.50 30.45 -5.71
CA GLY A 202 33.60 30.74 -7.14
C GLY A 202 34.99 30.52 -7.73
N GLY A 203 35.08 30.48 -9.05
CA GLY A 203 36.33 30.20 -9.77
C GLY A 203 37.40 31.29 -9.66
N THR A 204 38.64 30.97 -10.00
CA THR A 204 39.79 31.90 -9.95
C THR A 204 39.64 33.11 -10.87
N ALA A 205 38.85 33.00 -11.94
CA ALA A 205 38.50 34.13 -12.82
C ALA A 205 37.63 35.20 -12.15
N LYS A 206 36.93 34.85 -11.05
CA LYS A 206 36.05 35.76 -10.31
C LYS A 206 36.71 36.36 -9.07
N VAL A 207 37.60 35.59 -8.42
CA VAL A 207 38.43 36.03 -7.29
C VAL A 207 39.71 35.22 -7.33
N ALA A 208 40.87 35.85 -7.42
CA ALA A 208 42.17 35.20 -7.27
C ALA A 208 42.31 34.52 -5.89
N ASP A 209 43.28 33.61 -5.74
CA ASP A 209 43.50 32.98 -4.43
C ASP A 209 43.99 34.01 -3.40
N ILE A 210 43.40 33.95 -2.21
CA ILE A 210 43.70 34.84 -1.08
C ILE A 210 44.33 33.97 0.02
N SER A 211 45.52 34.34 0.47
CA SER A 211 46.27 33.58 1.48
C SER A 211 45.44 33.37 2.75
N GLY A 212 45.40 32.13 3.24
CA GLY A 212 44.67 31.74 4.46
C GLY A 212 43.17 31.46 4.27
N LEU A 213 42.66 31.45 3.03
CA LEU A 213 41.28 31.07 2.71
C LEU A 213 41.24 29.80 1.84
N THR A 214 40.24 28.95 2.06
CA THR A 214 40.03 27.72 1.27
C THR A 214 39.01 27.95 0.15
N ARG A 215 39.28 27.51 -1.08
CA ARG A 215 38.37 27.70 -2.21
C ARG A 215 37.30 26.60 -2.31
N ILE A 216 36.06 26.99 -2.61
CA ILE A 216 34.96 26.14 -3.05
C ILE A 216 34.49 26.66 -4.41
N SER A 217 34.66 25.87 -5.47
CA SER A 217 34.36 26.32 -6.84
C SER A 217 34.02 25.16 -7.76
N GLY A 218 33.25 25.44 -8.81
CA GLY A 218 33.03 24.54 -9.94
C GLY A 218 33.25 25.24 -11.28
N ALA A 219 33.09 24.48 -12.37
CA ALA A 219 33.26 24.99 -13.74
C ALA A 219 32.24 26.07 -14.11
N ASP A 220 31.06 26.03 -13.50
CA ASP A 220 29.99 27.03 -13.63
C ASP A 220 29.27 27.25 -12.29
N ARG A 221 28.20 28.05 -12.32
CA ARG A 221 27.38 28.36 -11.14
C ARG A 221 26.69 27.13 -10.52
N PHE A 222 26.30 26.15 -11.33
CA PHE A 222 25.60 24.96 -10.86
C PHE A 222 26.60 23.95 -10.28
N ALA A 223 27.78 23.83 -10.89
CA ALA A 223 28.90 23.07 -10.37
C ALA A 223 29.44 23.67 -9.05
N THR A 224 29.46 25.00 -8.93
CA THR A 224 29.80 25.68 -7.66
C THR A 224 28.75 25.40 -6.58
N ASN A 225 27.45 25.44 -6.92
CA ASN A 225 26.37 25.05 -6.01
C ASN A 225 26.50 23.59 -5.56
N LYS A 226 26.83 22.67 -6.46
CA LYS A 226 27.15 21.28 -6.14
C LYS A 226 28.36 21.16 -5.20
N ALA A 227 29.47 21.85 -5.51
CA ALA A 227 30.68 21.81 -4.68
C ALA A 227 30.41 22.32 -3.25
N VAL A 228 29.53 23.31 -3.10
CA VAL A 228 29.05 23.76 -1.79
C VAL A 228 28.27 22.66 -1.07
N ALA A 229 27.35 21.96 -1.74
CA ALA A 229 26.61 20.83 -1.16
C ALA A 229 27.51 19.66 -0.75
N ASP A 230 28.62 19.45 -1.46
CA ASP A 230 29.62 18.42 -1.15
C ASP A 230 30.49 18.80 0.05
N THR A 231 30.85 20.09 0.18
CA THR A 231 31.84 20.58 1.16
C THR A 231 31.23 21.01 2.49
N LEU A 232 30.06 21.65 2.47
CA LEU A 232 29.42 22.22 3.65
C LEU A 232 28.28 21.32 4.17
N THR A 233 28.08 21.34 5.48
CA THR A 233 27.06 20.51 6.15
C THR A 233 25.72 21.22 6.20
N PHE A 234 24.70 20.59 5.61
CA PHE A 234 23.30 21.00 5.66
C PHE A 234 22.44 19.86 6.22
N THR A 235 21.23 20.18 6.67
CA THR A 235 20.17 19.18 6.85
C THR A 235 19.41 19.00 5.55
N TYR A 236 19.01 17.77 5.25
CA TYR A 236 18.31 17.42 4.02
C TYR A 236 16.87 16.96 4.27
N ASP A 237 16.33 17.22 5.47
CA ASP A 237 14.91 17.06 5.78
C ASP A 237 14.03 18.00 4.93
N ARG A 238 14.62 19.13 4.50
CA ARG A 238 14.05 20.04 3.50
C ARG A 238 15.12 20.47 2.51
N VAL A 239 14.75 20.51 1.24
CA VAL A 239 15.57 21.09 0.16
C VAL A 239 14.71 22.03 -0.66
N TYR A 240 15.23 23.23 -0.88
CA TYR A 240 14.59 24.23 -1.72
C TYR A 240 15.24 24.23 -3.11
N VAL A 241 14.45 24.07 -4.16
CA VAL A 241 14.91 24.13 -5.55
C VAL A 241 14.49 25.47 -6.13
N ALA A 242 15.46 26.32 -6.48
CA ALA A 242 15.20 27.67 -6.98
C ALA A 242 15.92 27.91 -8.33
N ASN A 243 15.44 28.88 -9.11
CA ASN A 243 16.03 29.19 -10.41
C ASN A 243 17.45 29.81 -10.25
N GLY A 244 18.47 29.13 -10.79
CA GLY A 244 19.87 29.56 -10.75
C GLY A 244 20.29 30.56 -11.84
N VAL A 245 19.35 30.99 -12.69
CA VAL A 245 19.57 31.98 -13.75
C VAL A 245 19.07 33.35 -13.30
N SER A 246 17.80 33.46 -12.89
CA SER A 246 17.19 34.70 -12.38
C SER A 246 17.55 34.98 -10.92
N LEU A 247 17.81 33.95 -10.10
CA LEU A 247 18.38 34.05 -8.75
C LEU A 247 17.55 34.80 -7.70
N VAL A 248 16.52 35.54 -8.09
CA VAL A 248 15.70 36.38 -7.21
C VAL A 248 14.94 35.56 -6.16
N ASP A 249 14.41 34.41 -6.56
CA ASP A 249 13.70 33.49 -5.66
C ASP A 249 14.68 32.79 -4.70
N ALA A 250 15.89 32.48 -5.17
CA ALA A 250 16.96 31.89 -4.36
C ALA A 250 17.45 32.86 -3.27
N LEU A 251 17.52 34.16 -3.58
CA LEU A 251 17.80 35.21 -2.59
C LEU A 251 16.71 35.28 -1.52
N ALA A 252 15.44 35.38 -1.95
CA ALA A 252 14.32 35.53 -1.03
C ALA A 252 14.15 34.33 -0.08
N VAL A 253 14.40 33.11 -0.57
CA VAL A 253 14.24 31.88 0.23
C VAL A 253 15.41 31.58 1.17
N ALA A 254 16.57 32.22 0.98
CA ALA A 254 17.77 31.91 1.77
C ALA A 254 17.56 31.98 3.31
N PRO A 255 16.87 33.00 3.88
CA PRO A 255 16.60 33.05 5.32
C PRO A 255 15.59 31.99 5.78
N LEU A 256 14.63 31.61 4.92
CA LEU A 256 13.68 30.53 5.22
C LEU A 256 14.41 29.17 5.25
N ALA A 257 15.27 28.92 4.25
CA ALA A 257 16.11 27.74 4.20
C ALA A 257 17.04 27.68 5.42
N ALA A 258 17.61 28.82 5.83
CA ALA A 258 18.45 28.91 7.02
C ALA A 258 17.72 28.49 8.31
N LYS A 259 16.45 28.87 8.48
CA LYS A 259 15.63 28.46 9.65
C LYS A 259 15.61 26.94 9.83
N TYR A 260 15.55 26.20 8.73
CA TYR A 260 15.55 24.75 8.69
C TYR A 260 16.94 24.12 8.50
N SER A 261 18.01 24.92 8.42
CA SER A 261 19.36 24.48 8.05
C SER A 261 19.45 23.79 6.68
N ALA A 262 18.49 24.12 5.80
CA ALA A 262 18.27 23.48 4.52
C ALA A 262 19.20 24.01 3.41
N PHE A 263 19.48 23.13 2.46
CA PHE A 263 20.22 23.49 1.24
C PHE A 263 19.29 24.13 0.19
N VAL A 264 19.81 25.12 -0.53
CA VAL A 264 19.14 25.73 -1.70
C VAL A 264 19.84 25.24 -2.98
N ALA A 265 19.19 24.32 -3.69
CA ALA A 265 19.67 23.76 -4.94
C ALA A 265 19.31 24.68 -6.12
N LEU A 266 20.32 25.09 -6.89
CA LEU A 266 20.14 25.97 -8.03
C LEU A 266 19.86 25.18 -9.31
N ALA A 267 18.72 25.45 -9.94
CA ALA A 267 18.28 24.83 -11.19
C ALA A 267 18.70 25.63 -12.43
N SER A 268 19.14 24.94 -13.48
CA SER A 268 19.52 25.55 -14.77
C SER A 268 18.33 25.82 -15.70
N GLY A 269 17.13 25.38 -15.32
CA GLY A 269 15.91 25.42 -16.14
C GLY A 269 15.59 24.07 -16.79
N SER A 270 16.58 23.18 -16.97
CA SER A 270 16.37 21.80 -17.41
C SER A 270 16.96 20.76 -16.46
N ASP A 271 17.84 21.16 -15.55
CA ASP A 271 18.54 20.25 -14.65
C ASP A 271 18.88 20.90 -13.30
N VAL A 272 19.31 20.07 -12.33
CA VAL A 272 19.89 20.47 -11.05
C VAL A 272 21.20 19.72 -10.87
N ALA A 273 22.34 20.37 -11.11
CA ALA A 273 23.66 19.72 -11.05
C ALA A 273 23.99 19.11 -9.68
N ALA A 274 23.45 19.66 -8.60
CA ALA A 274 23.60 19.14 -7.25
C ALA A 274 22.71 17.91 -6.96
N SER A 275 21.83 17.51 -7.87
CA SER A 275 20.80 16.47 -7.62
C SER A 275 21.39 15.15 -7.11
N ALA A 276 22.50 14.65 -7.66
CA ALA A 276 23.11 13.41 -7.19
C ALA A 276 23.56 13.50 -5.72
N THR A 277 24.28 14.56 -5.36
CA THR A 277 24.71 14.82 -3.98
C THR A 277 23.52 14.99 -3.06
N VAL A 278 22.53 15.78 -3.47
CA VAL A 278 21.34 16.08 -2.68
C VAL A 278 20.52 14.80 -2.47
N ASN A 279 20.20 14.07 -3.54
CA ASN A 279 19.37 12.85 -3.50
C ASN A 279 20.00 11.77 -2.63
N SER A 280 21.33 11.64 -2.62
CA SER A 280 22.03 10.69 -1.74
C SER A 280 21.89 10.99 -0.25
N LYS A 281 21.47 12.21 0.10
CA LYS A 281 21.27 12.68 1.48
C LYS A 281 19.79 12.84 1.83
N LEU A 282 18.86 12.64 0.86
CA LEU A 282 17.42 12.66 1.11
C LEU A 282 16.98 11.34 1.75
N THR A 283 15.95 11.42 2.58
CA THR A 283 15.22 10.26 3.11
C THR A 283 13.79 10.28 2.58
N SER A 284 13.01 9.22 2.84
CA SER A 284 11.57 9.20 2.51
C SER A 284 10.77 10.29 3.24
N ALA A 285 11.29 10.83 4.35
CA ALA A 285 10.67 11.92 5.11
C ALA A 285 11.07 13.32 4.60
N SER A 286 12.08 13.42 3.74
CA SER A 286 12.59 14.69 3.24
C SER A 286 11.58 15.38 2.32
N LYS A 287 11.39 16.69 2.48
CA LYS A 287 10.53 17.51 1.60
C LYS A 287 11.35 18.27 0.57
N VAL A 288 11.01 18.11 -0.71
CA VAL A 288 11.58 18.90 -1.81
C VAL A 288 10.58 19.95 -2.25
N ILE A 289 10.97 21.23 -2.10
CA ILE A 289 10.10 22.39 -2.29
C ILE A 289 10.63 23.23 -3.45
N ALA A 290 9.85 23.37 -4.52
CA ALA A 290 10.18 24.32 -5.58
C ALA A 290 9.86 25.76 -5.13
N VAL A 291 10.74 26.70 -5.48
CA VAL A 291 10.57 28.12 -5.15
C VAL A 291 10.40 28.90 -6.45
N GLY A 292 9.31 29.66 -6.54
CA GLY A 292 8.85 30.33 -7.75
C GLY A 292 7.85 29.49 -8.55
N GLY A 293 7.20 30.13 -9.54
CA GLY A 293 6.25 29.47 -10.43
C GLY A 293 6.87 28.36 -11.28
N THR A 294 6.05 27.60 -12.00
CA THR A 294 6.51 26.50 -12.88
C THR A 294 7.38 26.98 -14.04
N SER A 295 7.29 28.25 -14.43
CA SER A 295 8.18 28.90 -15.39
C SER A 295 9.59 29.17 -14.83
N ALA A 296 9.72 29.33 -13.51
CA ALA A 296 11.00 29.50 -12.83
C ALA A 296 11.64 28.14 -12.51
N VAL A 297 10.84 27.21 -11.96
CA VAL A 297 11.25 25.82 -11.69
C VAL A 297 10.10 24.89 -12.08
N SER A 298 10.24 24.21 -13.22
CA SER A 298 9.23 23.25 -13.69
C SER A 298 9.17 22.02 -12.80
N ASP A 299 8.04 21.31 -12.80
CA ASP A 299 7.89 20.08 -12.01
C ASP A 299 8.85 18.98 -12.47
N THR A 300 9.18 18.93 -13.77
CA THR A 300 10.21 18.04 -14.31
C THR A 300 11.60 18.30 -13.72
N VAL A 301 11.97 19.57 -13.59
CA VAL A 301 13.28 19.96 -13.02
C VAL A 301 13.31 19.74 -11.52
N LYS A 302 12.24 20.11 -10.81
CA LYS A 302 12.06 19.77 -9.39
C LYS A 302 12.19 18.26 -9.17
N GLY A 303 11.56 17.44 -10.02
CA GLY A 303 11.60 15.98 -9.95
C GLY A 303 13.00 15.36 -10.14
N LYS A 304 14.00 16.13 -10.60
CA LYS A 304 15.41 15.69 -10.58
C LYS A 304 15.97 15.61 -9.16
N VAL A 305 15.44 16.42 -8.26
CA VAL A 305 15.73 16.37 -6.82
C VAL A 305 14.61 15.62 -6.14
N ALA A 306 14.82 14.33 -5.91
CA ALA A 306 13.84 13.46 -5.28
C ALA A 306 14.56 12.38 -4.51
N TYR A 307 13.91 11.88 -3.45
CA TYR A 307 14.31 10.63 -2.86
C TYR A 307 14.14 9.52 -3.91
N ASN A 308 15.23 9.18 -4.59
CA ASN A 308 15.28 8.13 -5.59
C ASN A 308 16.10 6.98 -5.01
N ASN A 309 15.42 5.90 -4.60
CA ASN A 309 16.12 4.64 -4.32
C ASN A 309 16.56 4.08 -5.67
N GLY A 310 17.81 4.32 -6.09
CA GLY A 310 18.35 3.90 -7.39
C GLY A 310 18.17 2.40 -7.68
N THR A 311 18.48 1.96 -8.91
CA THR A 311 18.41 0.52 -9.25
C THR A 311 19.34 -0.27 -8.32
N VAL A 312 18.74 -1.15 -7.52
CA VAL A 312 19.48 -2.06 -6.64
C VAL A 312 20.07 -3.16 -7.54
N THR A 313 21.36 -3.45 -7.35
CA THR A 313 22.06 -4.55 -8.03
C THR A 313 22.87 -5.34 -7.01
N VAL A 314 23.05 -6.63 -7.27
CA VAL A 314 23.95 -7.49 -6.49
C VAL A 314 25.35 -7.38 -7.10
N GLU A 315 26.26 -6.70 -6.41
CA GLU A 315 27.65 -6.52 -6.82
C GLU A 315 28.40 -7.84 -6.78
N SER A 316 28.29 -8.57 -5.67
CA SER A 316 29.01 -9.83 -5.48
C SER A 316 28.30 -10.80 -4.54
N VAL A 317 28.62 -12.08 -4.73
CA VAL A 317 28.34 -13.15 -3.76
C VAL A 317 29.66 -13.82 -3.42
N SER A 318 29.90 -14.08 -2.13
CA SER A 318 31.07 -14.80 -1.64
C SER A 318 30.66 -15.84 -0.59
N VAL A 319 31.38 -16.96 -0.52
CA VAL A 319 31.14 -17.98 0.50
C VAL A 319 32.14 -17.74 1.63
N LEU A 320 31.65 -17.41 2.82
CA LEU A 320 32.52 -17.10 3.96
C LEU A 320 33.04 -18.37 4.64
N ASN A 321 32.24 -19.43 4.65
CA ASN A 321 32.58 -20.76 5.16
C ASN A 321 31.51 -21.78 4.73
N ALA A 322 31.65 -23.04 5.13
CA ALA A 322 30.69 -24.10 4.80
C ALA A 322 29.26 -23.91 5.36
N LYS A 323 28.99 -22.81 6.08
CA LYS A 323 27.67 -22.47 6.63
C LYS A 323 27.18 -21.06 6.27
N GLN A 324 28.01 -20.20 5.67
CA GLN A 324 27.69 -18.79 5.47
C GLN A 324 28.04 -18.30 4.07
N VAL A 325 27.11 -17.51 3.50
CA VAL A 325 27.27 -16.84 2.21
C VAL A 325 27.01 -15.36 2.39
N GLN A 326 27.81 -14.51 1.78
CA GLN A 326 27.66 -13.07 1.80
C GLN A 326 27.17 -12.57 0.44
N VAL A 327 26.21 -11.65 0.47
CA VAL A 327 25.64 -10.98 -0.69
C VAL A 327 25.86 -9.48 -0.53
N VAL A 328 26.52 -8.84 -1.49
CA VAL A 328 26.82 -7.40 -1.46
C VAL A 328 25.97 -6.69 -2.50
N PHE A 329 25.27 -5.65 -2.07
CA PHE A 329 24.45 -4.76 -2.88
C PHE A 329 25.17 -3.44 -3.14
N ASN A 330 24.93 -2.82 -4.30
CA ASN A 330 25.51 -1.51 -4.65
C ASN A 330 25.04 -0.37 -3.72
N GLN A 331 23.88 -0.54 -3.10
CA GLN A 331 23.24 0.42 -2.21
C GLN A 331 22.54 -0.28 -1.04
N ALA A 332 22.14 0.49 -0.04
CA ALA A 332 21.48 -0.03 1.14
C ALA A 332 20.12 -0.68 0.78
N VAL A 333 19.85 -1.86 1.34
CA VAL A 333 18.58 -2.59 1.19
C VAL A 333 17.98 -2.89 2.55
N THR A 334 16.64 -2.86 2.67
CA THR A 334 15.92 -3.10 3.92
C THR A 334 14.79 -4.12 3.72
N GLY A 335 14.29 -4.69 4.82
CA GLY A 335 13.14 -5.60 4.78
C GLY A 335 13.44 -6.96 4.14
N LEU A 336 14.70 -7.39 4.14
CA LEU A 336 15.08 -8.70 3.62
C LEU A 336 14.54 -9.83 4.50
N GLU A 337 14.00 -10.85 3.87
CA GLU A 337 13.50 -12.07 4.48
C GLU A 337 14.03 -13.29 3.71
N LYS A 338 13.85 -14.51 4.26
CA LYS A 338 14.23 -15.74 3.55
C LYS A 338 13.74 -15.76 2.11
N SER A 339 12.49 -15.33 1.89
CA SER A 339 11.84 -15.38 0.57
C SER A 339 12.62 -14.60 -0.50
N ASN A 340 13.48 -13.66 -0.10
CA ASN A 340 14.33 -12.90 -1.01
C ASN A 340 15.53 -13.69 -1.53
N PHE A 341 15.82 -14.85 -0.96
CA PHE A 341 17.00 -15.65 -1.30
C PHE A 341 16.60 -17.09 -1.62
N THR A 342 17.35 -17.71 -2.52
CA THR A 342 17.36 -19.17 -2.69
C THR A 342 18.81 -19.57 -2.85
N VAL A 343 19.30 -20.44 -1.96
CA VAL A 343 20.72 -20.80 -1.88
C VAL A 343 20.89 -22.29 -2.14
N THR A 344 21.63 -22.63 -3.19
CA THR A 344 21.86 -24.01 -3.62
C THR A 344 23.35 -24.27 -3.85
N GLN A 345 23.76 -25.53 -3.87
CA GLN A 345 25.11 -25.94 -4.32
C GLN A 345 25.05 -26.92 -5.50
N THR A 346 26.15 -27.02 -6.25
CA THR A 346 26.27 -27.98 -7.35
C THR A 346 26.09 -29.42 -6.84
N ALA A 347 25.25 -30.19 -7.55
CA ALA A 347 24.82 -31.56 -7.23
C ALA A 347 23.81 -31.68 -6.08
N ASP A 348 23.21 -30.56 -5.63
CA ASP A 348 21.94 -30.64 -4.89
C ASP A 348 20.85 -31.25 -5.79
N ALA A 349 19.91 -31.99 -5.18
CA ALA A 349 18.71 -32.42 -5.88
C ALA A 349 17.86 -31.19 -6.29
N ALA A 350 17.08 -31.31 -7.36
CA ALA A 350 16.22 -30.23 -7.82
C ALA A 350 15.26 -29.77 -6.71
N GLY A 351 15.19 -28.47 -6.47
CA GLY A 351 14.32 -27.86 -5.45
C GLY A 351 14.89 -27.78 -4.02
N VAL A 352 16.14 -28.22 -3.79
CA VAL A 352 16.80 -28.03 -2.49
C VAL A 352 17.21 -26.57 -2.32
N ASP A 353 16.57 -25.87 -1.39
CA ASP A 353 17.05 -24.60 -0.83
C ASP A 353 17.69 -24.87 0.53
N ARG A 354 18.90 -24.34 0.72
CA ARG A 354 19.70 -24.58 1.92
C ARG A 354 19.42 -23.56 3.03
N LEU A 355 18.56 -22.56 2.77
CA LEU A 355 17.99 -21.68 3.78
C LEU A 355 16.69 -22.26 4.38
N THR A 356 16.44 -22.07 5.67
CA THR A 356 15.20 -22.50 6.36
C THR A 356 14.16 -21.38 6.46
N ASP A 357 12.89 -21.75 6.64
CA ASP A 357 11.74 -20.81 6.73
C ASP A 357 11.77 -19.87 7.92
N SER A 358 12.57 -20.16 8.95
CA SER A 358 12.70 -19.33 10.14
C SER A 358 13.63 -18.11 9.97
N VAL A 359 14.15 -17.85 8.76
CA VAL A 359 15.20 -16.85 8.52
C VAL A 359 14.66 -15.43 8.37
N THR A 360 14.97 -14.57 9.36
CA THR A 360 14.71 -13.13 9.34
C THR A 360 16.01 -12.30 9.32
N ALA A 361 15.95 -11.10 8.75
CA ALA A 361 17.08 -10.17 8.75
C ALA A 361 17.27 -9.49 10.11
N THR A 362 18.49 -9.51 10.61
CA THR A 362 18.93 -8.83 11.85
C THR A 362 20.11 -7.91 11.53
N ASN A 363 20.16 -6.73 12.14
CA ASN A 363 21.28 -5.80 11.91
C ASN A 363 22.58 -6.31 12.54
N GLY A 364 23.63 -6.32 11.72
CA GLY A 364 24.93 -6.95 11.96
C GLY A 364 25.79 -6.16 12.91
N VAL A 365 25.72 -6.59 14.16
CA VAL A 365 26.69 -6.24 15.19
C VAL A 365 27.76 -7.32 15.22
N ALA A 366 29.03 -6.91 15.25
CA ALA A 366 30.16 -7.81 15.49
C ALA A 366 29.97 -8.53 16.83
N GLY A 367 29.80 -9.86 16.79
CA GLY A 367 29.60 -10.68 17.98
C GLY A 367 28.14 -10.91 18.40
N ALA A 368 27.14 -10.60 17.55
CA ALA A 368 25.76 -10.99 17.80
C ALA A 368 25.57 -12.52 17.78
N THR A 369 24.75 -13.05 18.70
CA THR A 369 24.29 -14.45 18.67
C THR A 369 23.48 -14.68 17.39
N VAL A 370 24.06 -15.35 16.40
CA VAL A 370 23.37 -15.72 15.16
C VAL A 370 22.36 -16.83 15.49
N GLY A 371 21.06 -16.52 15.39
CA GLY A 371 20.00 -17.52 15.53
C GLY A 371 20.08 -18.62 14.47
N THR A 372 19.34 -19.72 14.65
CA THR A 372 19.22 -20.79 13.67
C THR A 372 18.64 -20.26 12.36
N GLY A 373 19.49 -20.18 11.32
CA GLY A 373 19.12 -19.63 10.01
C GLY A 373 18.83 -18.13 10.07
N ALA A 374 19.85 -17.26 10.03
CA ALA A 374 19.65 -15.81 10.07
C ALA A 374 20.24 -15.12 8.83
N ILE A 375 19.59 -14.03 8.38
CA ILE A 375 20.18 -13.03 7.49
C ILE A 375 20.76 -11.94 8.40
N VAL A 376 22.05 -11.66 8.30
CA VAL A 376 22.68 -10.61 9.10
C VAL A 376 23.17 -9.49 8.19
N MET A 377 22.61 -8.29 8.34
CA MET A 377 22.95 -7.14 7.51
C MET A 377 24.17 -6.40 8.03
N SER A 378 25.07 -5.89 7.20
CA SER A 378 26.09 -4.93 7.66
C SER A 378 25.45 -3.65 8.20
N ALA A 379 26.19 -2.87 8.99
CA ALA A 379 25.68 -1.63 9.60
C ALA A 379 25.23 -0.57 8.57
N ASP A 380 25.75 -0.63 7.34
CA ASP A 380 25.37 0.23 6.21
C ASP A 380 24.24 -0.36 5.36
N ASN A 381 23.69 -1.52 5.74
CA ASN A 381 22.65 -2.28 5.03
C ASN A 381 22.99 -2.67 3.59
N LYS A 382 24.28 -2.67 3.21
CA LYS A 382 24.71 -3.06 1.86
C LYS A 382 25.09 -4.53 1.73
N THR A 383 25.35 -5.22 2.83
CA THR A 383 25.87 -6.58 2.81
C THR A 383 25.00 -7.50 3.65
N ALA A 384 24.43 -8.54 3.05
CA ALA A 384 23.66 -9.56 3.75
C ALA A 384 24.51 -10.82 3.94
N THR A 385 24.67 -11.28 5.18
CA THR A 385 25.30 -12.57 5.49
C THR A 385 24.23 -13.60 5.78
N LEU A 386 24.08 -14.57 4.89
CA LEU A 386 23.11 -15.66 4.93
C LEU A 386 23.73 -16.84 5.68
N THR A 387 23.11 -17.27 6.79
CA THR A 387 23.53 -18.47 7.55
C THR A 387 22.58 -19.62 7.28
N ILE A 388 23.11 -20.81 6.93
CA ILE A 388 22.31 -22.02 6.67
C ILE A 388 22.09 -22.89 7.91
N ASP A 389 21.08 -23.76 7.85
CA ASP A 389 20.52 -24.53 8.98
C ASP A 389 21.43 -25.61 9.61
N ASN A 390 21.01 -26.08 10.79
CA ASN A 390 21.58 -27.19 11.55
C ASN A 390 21.39 -28.52 10.82
N GLY A 391 22.50 -29.12 10.37
CA GLY A 391 22.52 -30.36 9.59
C GLY A 391 23.02 -30.20 8.14
N ALA A 392 22.71 -29.09 7.46
CA ALA A 392 23.14 -28.86 6.08
C ALA A 392 24.46 -28.07 6.04
N LYS A 393 25.58 -28.66 5.60
CA LYS A 393 26.86 -27.95 5.36
C LYS A 393 27.18 -27.91 3.88
N PHE A 394 27.66 -26.79 3.37
CA PHE A 394 28.17 -26.73 2.01
C PHE A 394 29.35 -27.70 1.86
N THR A 395 29.42 -28.38 0.73
CA THR A 395 30.55 -29.27 0.45
C THR A 395 31.70 -28.45 -0.14
N ASN A 396 32.90 -28.57 0.44
CA ASN A 396 34.09 -27.91 -0.09
C ASN A 396 34.33 -28.31 -1.57
N GLY A 397 34.73 -27.36 -2.41
CA GLY A 397 34.92 -27.52 -3.85
C GLY A 397 33.66 -27.48 -4.72
N LYS A 398 32.47 -27.17 -4.16
CA LYS A 398 31.22 -27.00 -4.93
C LYS A 398 30.93 -25.52 -5.23
N THR A 399 30.27 -25.27 -6.36
CA THR A 399 29.73 -23.94 -6.68
C THR A 399 28.42 -23.74 -5.95
N ILE A 400 28.33 -22.64 -5.20
CA ILE A 400 27.17 -22.13 -4.50
C ILE A 400 26.48 -21.10 -5.40
N SER A 401 25.19 -21.25 -5.60
CA SER A 401 24.34 -20.32 -6.36
C SER A 401 23.38 -19.63 -5.41
N VAL A 402 23.32 -18.30 -5.50
CA VAL A 402 22.37 -17.48 -4.75
C VAL A 402 21.50 -16.74 -5.74
N LEU A 403 20.23 -17.10 -5.79
CA LEU A 403 19.19 -16.30 -6.44
C LEU A 403 18.70 -15.27 -5.43
N VAL A 404 18.81 -13.99 -5.80
CA VAL A 404 18.23 -12.87 -5.06
C VAL A 404 16.99 -12.41 -5.81
N LYS A 405 15.84 -12.39 -5.14
CA LYS A 405 14.53 -12.13 -5.73
C LYS A 405 13.65 -11.26 -4.84
N THR A 406 12.65 -10.64 -5.43
CA THR A 406 11.61 -9.90 -4.67
C THR A 406 12.17 -8.78 -3.78
N VAL A 407 13.36 -8.26 -4.09
CA VAL A 407 13.95 -7.09 -3.41
C VAL A 407 13.53 -5.84 -4.17
N THR A 408 13.06 -4.82 -3.46
CA THR A 408 12.59 -3.58 -4.07
C THR A 408 13.66 -2.98 -4.99
N ASN A 409 13.28 -2.66 -6.23
CA ASN A 409 14.14 -2.10 -7.27
C ASN A 409 15.32 -2.98 -7.71
N LEU A 410 15.26 -4.30 -7.47
CA LEU A 410 16.17 -5.32 -8.00
C LEU A 410 15.39 -6.26 -8.93
N THR A 411 15.89 -6.48 -10.15
CA THR A 411 15.44 -7.60 -10.97
C THR A 411 16.07 -8.88 -10.46
N ASP A 412 15.30 -9.96 -10.38
CA ASP A 412 15.76 -11.29 -9.95
C ASP A 412 17.09 -11.64 -10.63
N ILE A 413 18.09 -11.96 -9.81
CA ILE A 413 19.45 -12.19 -10.29
C ILE A 413 20.08 -13.35 -9.54
N THR A 414 20.73 -14.24 -10.29
CA THR A 414 21.54 -15.32 -9.73
C THR A 414 23.01 -14.97 -9.83
N LYS A 415 23.72 -15.07 -8.71
CA LYS A 415 25.18 -14.97 -8.62
C LYS A 415 25.74 -16.27 -8.06
N THR A 416 26.97 -16.59 -8.43
CA THR A 416 27.62 -17.83 -8.00
C THR A 416 28.96 -17.54 -7.34
N ALA A 417 29.36 -18.43 -6.44
CA ALA A 417 30.65 -18.42 -5.77
C ALA A 417 31.09 -19.86 -5.48
N VAL A 418 32.38 -20.15 -5.41
CA VAL A 418 32.88 -21.50 -5.09
C VAL A 418 33.35 -21.51 -3.65
N LEU A 419 32.93 -22.51 -2.87
CA LEU A 419 33.55 -22.78 -1.57
C LEU A 419 34.90 -23.45 -1.84
N SER A 420 36.00 -22.75 -1.57
CA SER A 420 37.36 -23.26 -1.68
C SER A 420 38.11 -23.00 -0.38
N ASP A 421 37.74 -23.73 0.65
CA ASP A 421 38.39 -23.63 1.95
C ASP A 421 39.65 -24.50 1.96
N THR A 422 40.80 -23.86 2.07
CA THR A 422 42.11 -24.51 2.19
C THR A 422 42.89 -24.01 3.40
N VAL A 423 42.26 -23.19 4.24
CA VAL A 423 42.92 -22.54 5.37
C VAL A 423 42.71 -23.41 6.59
N VAL A 424 43.74 -23.52 7.44
CA VAL A 424 43.63 -24.25 8.70
C VAL A 424 43.40 -23.23 9.81
N PRO A 425 42.40 -23.44 10.69
CA PRO A 425 42.10 -22.48 11.73
C PRO A 425 43.24 -22.36 12.73
N SER A 426 43.60 -21.13 13.08
CA SER A 426 44.73 -20.75 13.92
C SER A 426 44.38 -19.56 14.81
N ILE A 427 45.04 -19.46 15.97
CA ILE A 427 44.86 -18.34 16.90
C ILE A 427 45.53 -17.09 16.30
N THR A 428 44.76 -16.03 16.11
CA THR A 428 45.28 -14.72 15.65
C THR A 428 45.60 -13.80 16.81
N LYS A 429 44.86 -13.90 17.92
CA LYS A 429 45.04 -13.02 19.08
C LYS A 429 44.53 -13.65 20.37
N ALA A 430 45.24 -13.42 21.46
CA ALA A 430 44.69 -13.56 22.81
C ALA A 430 44.76 -12.22 23.54
N GLU A 431 43.76 -11.89 24.34
CA GLU A 431 43.76 -10.68 25.17
C GLU A 431 42.91 -10.84 26.43
N SER A 432 43.33 -10.23 27.54
CA SER A 432 42.46 -10.11 28.70
C SER A 432 41.33 -9.13 28.42
N VAL A 433 40.09 -9.57 28.65
CA VAL A 433 38.87 -8.73 28.59
C VAL A 433 38.25 -8.52 29.98
N GLY A 434 38.95 -8.98 31.02
CA GLY A 434 38.62 -8.76 32.41
C GLY A 434 39.65 -9.39 33.34
N SER A 435 39.50 -9.22 34.65
CA SER A 435 40.48 -9.75 35.62
C SER A 435 40.56 -11.28 35.60
N LYS A 436 39.48 -11.97 35.20
CA LYS A 436 39.42 -13.44 35.05
C LYS A 436 39.06 -13.92 33.65
N LYS A 437 38.95 -13.01 32.67
CA LYS A 437 38.42 -13.35 31.34
C LYS A 437 39.44 -13.06 30.25
N ILE A 438 39.64 -14.05 29.39
CA ILE A 438 40.55 -13.98 28.25
C ILE A 438 39.75 -14.25 26.98
N LYS A 439 39.86 -13.38 25.99
CA LYS A 439 39.31 -13.58 24.65
C LYS A 439 40.40 -14.13 23.74
N ILE A 440 40.16 -15.29 23.15
CA ILE A 440 40.99 -15.89 22.10
C ILE A 440 40.26 -15.69 20.78
N THR A 441 40.95 -15.15 19.78
CA THR A 441 40.44 -14.88 18.44
C THR A 441 41.16 -15.78 17.44
N PHE A 442 40.44 -16.27 16.45
CA PHE A 442 40.90 -17.14 15.37
C PHE A 442 40.85 -16.38 14.04
N ASN A 443 41.61 -16.86 13.05
CA ASN A 443 41.57 -16.34 11.67
C ASN A 443 40.24 -16.64 10.95
N GLU A 444 39.49 -17.61 11.45
CA GLU A 444 38.20 -18.04 10.91
C GLU A 444 37.30 -18.66 12.00
N PRO A 445 36.00 -18.82 11.76
CA PRO A 445 35.08 -19.42 12.73
C PRO A 445 35.42 -20.89 13.05
N VAL A 446 35.37 -21.26 14.33
CA VAL A 446 35.67 -22.62 14.82
C VAL A 446 34.52 -23.23 15.61
N TYR A 447 34.36 -24.56 15.58
CA TYR A 447 33.32 -25.32 16.25
C TYR A 447 33.82 -26.71 16.71
N ASN A 448 33.09 -27.40 17.61
CA ASN A 448 33.54 -28.66 18.25
C ASN A 448 32.67 -29.90 17.95
N GLY A 449 31.68 -29.81 17.06
CA GLY A 449 30.82 -30.94 16.68
C GLY A 449 29.73 -31.37 17.67
N ALA A 450 29.64 -30.80 18.88
CA ALA A 450 28.44 -30.91 19.72
C ALA A 450 27.40 -29.91 19.19
N THR A 451 26.12 -30.32 19.13
CA THR A 451 24.99 -29.55 18.59
C THR A 451 25.19 -28.04 18.65
N ASP A 452 25.18 -27.39 17.48
CA ASP A 452 25.61 -26.02 17.18
C ASP A 452 24.91 -24.87 17.97
N ASP A 453 24.23 -25.14 19.09
CA ASP A 453 23.36 -24.20 19.81
C ASP A 453 23.32 -24.44 21.32
N THR A 454 24.44 -24.32 22.04
CA THR A 454 24.35 -24.23 23.50
C THR A 454 25.36 -23.24 24.10
N THR A 455 24.89 -22.50 25.11
CA THR A 455 25.65 -21.64 26.04
C THR A 455 26.59 -22.43 26.97
N THR A 456 26.82 -23.71 26.70
CA THR A 456 27.67 -24.62 27.47
C THR A 456 29.08 -24.66 26.89
N SER A 457 30.04 -25.12 27.70
CA SER A 457 31.45 -25.15 27.31
C SER A 457 31.67 -25.91 26.00
N ILE A 458 32.06 -25.21 24.94
CA ILE A 458 32.38 -25.80 23.63
C ILE A 458 33.74 -26.48 23.61
N LEU A 459 34.47 -26.43 24.71
CA LEU A 459 35.74 -27.10 24.86
C LEU A 459 35.90 -27.51 26.33
N ALA A 460 36.34 -28.73 26.60
CA ALA A 460 36.64 -29.14 27.96
C ALA A 460 37.74 -28.22 28.53
N ALA A 461 37.60 -27.78 29.79
CA ALA A 461 38.55 -26.86 30.42
C ALA A 461 40.00 -27.36 30.37
N GLY A 462 40.21 -28.68 30.36
CA GLY A 462 41.53 -29.32 30.23
C GLY A 462 42.22 -29.16 28.87
N ASN A 463 41.49 -28.71 27.83
CA ASN A 463 42.05 -28.51 26.50
C ASN A 463 42.61 -27.10 26.30
N VAL A 464 42.41 -26.18 27.27
CA VAL A 464 43.08 -24.86 27.31
C VAL A 464 44.12 -24.89 28.42
N VAL A 465 45.39 -24.71 28.06
CA VAL A 465 46.51 -24.66 29.01
C VAL A 465 47.06 -23.24 29.04
N ILE A 466 47.04 -22.61 30.21
CA ILE A 466 47.59 -21.25 30.43
C ILE A 466 48.87 -21.37 31.26
N ASN A 467 49.97 -20.78 30.78
CA ASN A 467 51.31 -20.84 31.40
C ASN A 467 51.71 -22.26 31.83
N ASN A 468 51.62 -23.21 30.88
CA ASN A 468 51.95 -24.62 31.11
C ASN A 468 51.15 -25.27 32.27
N GLY A 469 49.92 -24.79 32.52
CA GLY A 469 49.02 -25.31 33.55
C GLY A 469 49.09 -24.58 34.89
N ALA A 470 49.92 -23.54 35.01
CA ALA A 470 50.04 -22.76 36.24
C ALA A 470 48.77 -21.94 36.57
N VAL A 471 47.93 -21.62 35.58
CA VAL A 471 46.65 -20.94 35.78
C VAL A 471 45.50 -21.88 35.45
N ALA A 472 44.66 -22.17 36.44
CA ALA A 472 43.50 -23.04 36.28
C ALA A 472 42.38 -22.34 35.47
N VAL A 473 41.83 -23.08 34.51
CA VAL A 473 40.68 -22.65 33.69
C VAL A 473 39.38 -23.11 34.35
N ALA A 474 38.49 -22.16 34.64
CA ALA A 474 37.18 -22.42 35.24
C ALA A 474 36.13 -22.81 34.19
N SER A 475 36.10 -22.09 33.06
CA SER A 475 35.17 -22.39 31.96
C SER A 475 35.70 -21.87 30.63
N VAL A 476 35.21 -22.45 29.55
CA VAL A 476 35.59 -22.10 28.18
C VAL A 476 34.31 -22.00 27.37
N VAL A 477 33.86 -20.78 27.11
CA VAL A 477 32.60 -20.52 26.41
C VAL A 477 32.91 -20.03 25.01
N GLY A 478 32.26 -20.64 24.01
CA GLY A 478 32.35 -20.21 22.62
C GLY A 478 31.44 -19.02 22.34
N GLY A 479 31.87 -18.14 21.44
CA GLY A 479 30.88 -17.34 20.72
C GLY A 479 30.07 -18.26 19.81
N THR A 480 28.78 -17.94 19.67
CA THR A 480 27.77 -18.64 18.86
C THR A 480 28.23 -18.92 17.41
N ARG A 481 27.48 -19.73 16.65
CA ARG A 481 27.67 -20.01 15.21
C ARG A 481 28.29 -18.84 14.42
N GLY A 482 29.44 -19.08 13.80
CA GLY A 482 30.14 -18.08 12.99
C GLY A 482 31.07 -17.15 13.78
N SER A 483 31.17 -17.29 15.11
CA SER A 483 32.18 -16.60 15.91
C SER A 483 33.56 -17.16 15.64
N ASN A 484 34.52 -16.27 15.40
CA ASN A 484 35.94 -16.57 15.40
C ASN A 484 36.58 -16.32 16.78
N ALA A 485 35.80 -16.37 17.87
CA ALA A 485 36.32 -16.08 19.21
C ALA A 485 35.78 -17.02 20.30
N LEU A 486 36.64 -17.25 21.30
CA LEU A 486 36.42 -18.03 22.51
C LEU A 486 36.67 -17.17 23.75
N ILE A 487 35.81 -17.26 24.76
CA ILE A 487 36.03 -16.64 26.07
C ILE A 487 36.44 -17.71 27.07
N VAL A 488 37.66 -17.59 27.58
CA VAL A 488 38.20 -18.43 28.64
C VAL A 488 38.09 -17.68 29.97
N THR A 489 37.45 -18.31 30.95
CA THR A 489 37.38 -17.78 32.31
C THR A 489 38.36 -18.55 33.19
N THR A 490 39.25 -17.84 33.89
CA THR A 490 40.21 -18.41 34.85
C THR A 490 39.58 -18.55 36.23
N ALA A 491 40.09 -19.49 37.03
CA ALA A 491 39.60 -19.70 38.41
C ALA A 491 40.02 -18.56 39.36
N ALA A 492 41.18 -17.94 39.10
CA ALA A 492 41.73 -16.82 39.86
C ALA A 492 41.97 -15.60 38.94
N ASP A 493 42.17 -14.42 39.55
CA ASP A 493 42.51 -13.20 38.82
C ASP A 493 43.89 -13.30 38.15
N LEU A 494 44.00 -12.71 36.97
CA LEU A 494 45.25 -12.52 36.24
C LEU A 494 46.05 -11.40 36.91
N ALA A 495 47.35 -11.63 37.09
CA ALA A 495 48.28 -10.65 37.64
C ALA A 495 48.61 -9.58 36.61
N VAL A 496 48.48 -8.31 37.01
CA VAL A 496 48.73 -7.13 36.17
C VAL A 496 50.20 -7.07 35.77
N GLY A 497 50.48 -6.74 34.51
CA GLY A 497 51.82 -6.66 33.95
C GLY A 497 52.47 -8.02 33.66
N THR A 498 51.78 -9.13 33.93
CA THR A 498 52.28 -10.49 33.65
C THR A 498 51.95 -10.89 32.22
N GLU A 499 52.94 -11.45 31.51
CA GLU A 499 52.72 -12.11 30.22
C GLU A 499 52.20 -13.54 30.44
N TYR A 500 51.15 -13.88 29.71
CA TYR A 500 50.50 -15.19 29.73
C TYR A 500 50.63 -15.85 28.37
N THR A 501 51.03 -17.11 28.35
CA THR A 501 51.00 -17.98 27.18
C THR A 501 49.78 -18.88 27.27
N ILE A 502 48.96 -18.88 26.22
CA ILE A 502 47.83 -19.79 26.04
C ILE A 502 48.23 -20.85 25.03
N LYS A 503 47.88 -22.10 25.32
CA LYS A 503 48.03 -23.24 24.43
C LYS A 503 46.69 -24.00 24.32
N LEU A 504 46.28 -24.31 23.10
CA LEU A 504 45.17 -25.22 22.84
C LEU A 504 45.71 -26.64 22.59
N ASN A 505 45.24 -27.61 23.38
CA ASN A 505 45.56 -29.02 23.21
C ASN A 505 44.41 -29.70 22.46
N THR A 506 44.63 -30.07 21.20
CA THR A 506 43.75 -30.93 20.42
C THR A 506 44.29 -32.36 20.45
N THR A 507 43.41 -33.35 20.57
CA THR A 507 43.74 -34.77 20.78
C THR A 507 43.57 -35.64 19.53
N GLY A 508 43.10 -35.07 18.43
CA GLY A 508 42.62 -35.77 17.24
C GLY A 508 41.23 -36.41 17.40
N ALA A 509 40.51 -36.14 18.49
CA ALA A 509 39.21 -36.75 18.79
C ALA A 509 38.05 -35.93 18.19
N GLY A 510 36.87 -36.56 18.05
CA GLY A 510 35.69 -35.94 17.42
C GLY A 510 35.19 -34.63 18.03
N THR A 511 35.63 -34.32 19.26
CA THR A 511 35.29 -33.13 20.07
C THR A 511 36.29 -31.98 19.97
N ASP A 512 37.35 -32.12 19.17
CA ASP A 512 38.33 -31.04 18.98
C ASP A 512 37.76 -29.88 18.15
N LEU A 513 38.30 -28.68 18.37
CA LEU A 513 37.96 -27.50 17.58
C LEU A 513 38.42 -27.68 16.13
N LYS A 514 37.52 -27.40 15.21
CA LYS A 514 37.72 -27.43 13.76
C LYS A 514 36.95 -26.30 13.12
N ASP A 515 37.33 -25.91 11.91
CA ASP A 515 36.49 -25.04 11.08
C ASP A 515 35.31 -25.81 10.51
N PHE A 516 34.41 -25.12 9.81
CA PHE A 516 33.23 -25.75 9.20
C PHE A 516 33.55 -26.61 7.95
N ALA A 517 34.75 -26.50 7.37
CA ALA A 517 35.24 -27.40 6.32
C ALA A 517 35.79 -28.73 6.88
N GLY A 518 36.04 -28.77 8.19
CA GLY A 518 36.53 -29.94 8.94
C GLY A 518 38.02 -29.93 9.22
N TYR A 519 38.77 -28.86 8.92
CA TYR A 519 40.17 -28.76 9.32
C TYR A 519 40.26 -28.48 10.82
N LEU A 520 41.06 -29.31 11.51
CA LEU A 520 41.30 -29.17 12.94
C LEU A 520 42.15 -27.92 13.22
N VAL A 521 41.85 -27.22 14.31
CA VAL A 521 42.76 -26.19 14.83
C VAL A 521 44.10 -26.84 15.11
N MET A 522 45.17 -26.23 14.60
CA MET A 522 46.52 -26.80 14.68
C MET A 522 46.85 -27.28 16.10
N ALA A 523 47.33 -28.51 16.19
CA ALA A 523 47.76 -29.09 17.45
C ALA A 523 48.87 -28.22 18.06
N ASN A 524 48.70 -27.84 19.33
CA ASN A 524 49.60 -26.95 20.07
C ASN A 524 49.60 -25.48 19.61
N ALA A 525 48.51 -24.96 19.05
CA ALA A 525 48.39 -23.52 18.77
C ALA A 525 48.65 -22.69 20.05
N THR A 526 49.66 -21.82 20.00
CA THR A 526 50.05 -20.95 21.11
C THR A 526 49.84 -19.47 20.77
N SER A 527 49.50 -18.66 21.78
CA SER A 527 49.47 -17.20 21.70
C SER A 527 49.90 -16.62 23.03
N THR A 528 50.60 -15.48 23.02
CA THR A 528 50.93 -14.73 24.23
C THR A 528 50.11 -13.45 24.33
N PHE A 529 49.89 -12.96 25.55
CA PHE A 529 49.31 -11.64 25.81
C PHE A 529 49.74 -11.13 27.19
N THR A 530 49.78 -9.81 27.37
CA THR A 530 50.05 -9.20 28.68
C THR A 530 48.76 -8.70 29.30
N HIS A 531 48.47 -9.12 30.53
CA HIS A 531 47.32 -8.58 31.26
C HIS A 531 47.63 -7.15 31.73
N THR A 532 46.86 -6.17 31.26
CA THR A 532 46.98 -4.77 31.68
C THR A 532 45.72 -4.39 32.47
N ALA A 533 45.89 -3.71 33.62
CA ALA A 533 44.76 -3.23 34.40
C ALA A 533 44.09 -2.04 33.73
N VAL A 534 42.75 -2.06 33.68
CA VAL A 534 41.94 -0.88 33.39
C VAL A 534 41.37 -0.39 34.72
N THR A 535 41.73 0.83 35.13
CA THR A 535 41.32 1.44 36.42
C THR A 535 40.28 2.55 36.26
N THR A 536 39.93 2.90 35.01
CA THR A 536 38.97 3.97 34.71
C THR A 536 37.54 3.49 34.85
N VAL A 537 36.71 4.25 35.57
CA VAL A 537 35.27 3.98 35.75
C VAL A 537 34.50 4.15 34.43
N PRO A 538 33.43 3.39 34.15
CA PRO A 538 32.57 3.63 32.98
C PRO A 538 31.85 4.97 33.06
N THR A 539 31.79 5.68 31.93
CA THR A 539 30.99 6.91 31.77
C THR A 539 29.71 6.62 31.01
N VAL A 540 28.64 7.39 31.26
CA VAL A 540 27.30 7.14 30.72
C VAL A 540 26.66 8.40 30.14
N THR A 541 26.00 8.27 28.98
CA THR A 541 25.15 9.30 28.36
C THR A 541 23.71 8.82 28.23
N ALA A 542 22.75 9.73 28.15
CA ALA A 542 21.33 9.42 28.08
C ALA A 542 20.63 10.14 26.93
N GLU A 543 19.65 9.49 26.31
CA GLU A 543 18.83 10.04 25.23
C GLU A 543 17.38 9.55 25.38
N ALA A 544 16.39 10.45 25.33
CA ALA A 544 15.00 10.03 25.26
C ALA A 544 14.72 9.41 23.88
N LYS A 545 14.25 8.17 23.86
CA LYS A 545 13.79 7.48 22.65
C LYS A 545 12.29 7.59 22.45
N SER A 546 11.55 7.84 23.53
CA SER A 546 10.15 8.24 23.51
C SER A 546 9.79 8.89 24.83
N GLU A 547 8.55 9.32 24.96
CA GLU A 547 7.95 9.78 26.22
C GLU A 547 7.99 8.70 27.32
N TYR A 548 8.20 7.44 26.95
CA TYR A 548 8.23 6.28 27.86
C TYR A 548 9.57 5.56 27.91
N LYS A 549 10.61 6.06 27.23
CA LYS A 549 11.87 5.32 27.11
C LYS A 549 13.08 6.25 27.05
N VAL A 550 14.07 5.96 27.88
CA VAL A 550 15.39 6.62 27.86
C VAL A 550 16.47 5.56 27.62
N ARG A 551 17.33 5.81 26.65
CA ARG A 551 18.49 4.97 26.36
C ARG A 551 19.71 5.47 27.13
N LEU A 552 20.33 4.58 27.89
CA LEU A 552 21.64 4.77 28.52
C LEU A 552 22.72 4.17 27.61
N THR A 553 23.81 4.90 27.39
CA THR A 553 24.98 4.44 26.61
C THR A 553 26.24 4.60 27.43
N PHE A 554 26.95 3.51 27.66
CA PHE A 554 28.23 3.47 28.35
C PHE A 554 29.40 3.54 27.35
N ASP A 555 30.50 4.17 27.74
CA ASP A 555 31.73 4.26 26.94
C ASP A 555 32.47 2.92 26.78
N LYS A 556 32.16 1.92 27.60
CA LYS A 556 32.72 0.57 27.56
C LYS A 556 31.66 -0.48 27.93
N PRO A 557 31.85 -1.77 27.58
CA PRO A 557 30.95 -2.84 27.97
C PRO A 557 30.78 -2.93 29.48
N VAL A 558 29.54 -3.03 29.95
CA VAL A 558 29.21 -3.15 31.38
C VAL A 558 28.24 -4.30 31.62
N THR A 559 28.33 -4.90 32.80
CA THR A 559 27.34 -5.84 33.30
C THR A 559 26.41 -5.10 34.26
N ILE A 560 25.10 -5.28 34.06
CA ILE A 560 24.06 -4.79 34.97
C ILE A 560 23.42 -6.04 35.60
N ASP A 561 23.72 -6.30 36.86
CA ASP A 561 23.18 -7.45 37.60
C ASP A 561 21.78 -7.15 38.17
N ALA A 562 20.86 -8.11 38.02
CA ALA A 562 19.41 -7.93 38.04
C ALA A 562 18.75 -8.03 39.43
N THR A 563 19.52 -8.15 40.50
CA THR A 563 19.05 -8.58 41.84
C THR A 563 18.52 -7.45 42.73
N GLY A 564 18.05 -6.34 42.16
CA GLY A 564 17.24 -5.34 42.86
C GLY A 564 17.98 -4.30 43.71
N ASN A 565 19.32 -4.23 43.67
CA ASN A 565 20.11 -3.18 44.33
C ASN A 565 20.19 -1.86 43.52
N ILE A 566 20.02 -1.92 42.20
CA ILE A 566 20.13 -0.77 41.29
C ILE A 566 18.77 -0.06 41.19
N GLU A 567 18.76 1.27 41.30
CA GLU A 567 17.58 2.11 41.10
C GLU A 567 17.86 3.22 40.09
N PHE A 568 17.00 3.32 39.08
CA PHE A 568 16.95 4.45 38.17
C PHE A 568 15.90 5.44 38.68
N ARG A 569 16.26 6.71 38.83
CA ARG A 569 15.35 7.77 39.29
C ARG A 569 15.31 8.91 38.28
N TYR A 570 14.14 9.48 38.08
CA TYR A 570 13.90 10.59 37.14
C TYR A 570 13.41 11.83 37.88
N GLY A 571 14.03 12.98 37.63
CA GLY A 571 13.58 14.27 38.18
C GLY A 571 14.54 15.41 37.89
N TYR A 572 14.20 16.61 38.37
CA TYR A 572 15.02 17.82 38.18
C TYR A 572 16.22 17.87 39.14
N ASN A 573 16.11 17.25 40.31
CA ASN A 573 17.21 17.09 41.26
C ASN A 573 17.14 15.72 41.94
N ALA A 574 18.28 15.26 42.46
CA ALA A 574 18.44 13.97 43.13
C ALA A 574 17.44 13.72 44.28
N SER A 575 17.10 14.76 45.05
CA SER A 575 16.24 14.68 46.24
C SER A 575 14.74 14.53 45.95
N THR A 576 14.28 14.97 44.78
CA THR A 576 12.86 14.92 44.38
C THR A 576 12.60 13.96 43.22
N ALA A 577 13.63 13.24 42.76
CA ALA A 577 13.52 12.31 41.65
C ALA A 577 12.65 11.09 42.02
N VAL A 578 11.66 10.81 41.17
CA VAL A 578 10.73 9.69 41.31
C VAL A 578 11.43 8.40 40.88
N LYS A 579 11.26 7.34 41.67
CA LYS A 579 11.75 6.00 41.32
C LYS A 579 11.07 5.51 40.04
N VAL A 580 11.88 5.05 39.10
CA VAL A 580 11.40 4.45 37.85
C VAL A 580 11.29 2.96 38.07
N THR A 581 10.07 2.45 38.13
CA THR A 581 9.82 1.01 38.03
C THR A 581 9.68 0.65 36.56
N SER A 582 10.74 0.13 35.94
CA SER A 582 10.57 -0.74 34.79
C SER A 582 9.87 -2.02 35.26
N ALA A 583 9.04 -2.64 34.43
CA ALA A 583 8.53 -3.98 34.71
C ALA A 583 9.73 -4.93 34.88
N GLY A 584 10.07 -5.31 36.13
CA GLY A 584 11.21 -6.16 36.45
C GLY A 584 12.46 -5.46 37.02
N GLY A 585 12.50 -4.12 37.12
CA GLY A 585 13.55 -3.38 37.86
C GLY A 585 14.93 -3.32 37.20
N VAL A 586 15.10 -3.80 35.96
CA VAL A 586 16.37 -3.80 35.21
C VAL A 586 16.15 -3.17 33.83
N PRO A 587 17.06 -2.28 33.38
CA PRO A 587 17.04 -1.78 32.01
C PRO A 587 17.25 -2.90 31.01
N ALA A 588 16.44 -2.95 29.95
CA ALA A 588 16.61 -3.94 28.90
C ALA A 588 17.89 -3.62 28.12
N ALA A 589 18.81 -4.59 28.00
CA ALA A 589 19.95 -4.42 27.10
C ALA A 589 19.43 -4.16 25.67
N VAL A 590 19.97 -3.15 25.01
CA VAL A 590 19.67 -2.91 23.60
C VAL A 590 20.24 -4.09 22.83
N ALA A 591 19.41 -4.76 22.03
CA ALA A 591 19.82 -5.95 21.30
C ALA A 591 21.14 -5.73 20.54
N GLY A 592 22.14 -6.58 20.80
CA GLY A 592 23.46 -6.50 20.18
C GLY A 592 24.36 -5.37 20.68
N LYS A 593 24.04 -4.68 21.79
CA LYS A 593 24.90 -3.68 22.42
C LYS A 593 25.18 -4.09 23.87
N ASP A 594 26.43 -4.39 24.17
CA ASP A 594 26.90 -4.70 25.54
C ASP A 594 27.17 -3.45 26.38
N ASN A 595 26.98 -2.26 25.79
CA ASN A 595 27.15 -0.96 26.42
C ASN A 595 25.91 -0.07 26.32
N GLN A 596 24.76 -0.55 25.83
CA GLN A 596 23.53 0.26 25.75
C GLN A 596 22.34 -0.44 26.38
N PHE A 597 21.55 0.32 27.13
CA PHE A 597 20.42 -0.21 27.88
C PHE A 597 19.24 0.76 27.82
N ASP A 598 18.05 0.25 27.52
CA ASP A 598 16.81 1.02 27.48
C ASP A 598 16.09 0.91 28.83
N VAL A 599 15.84 2.07 29.44
CA VAL A 599 15.00 2.24 30.62
C VAL A 599 13.59 2.59 30.13
N THR A 600 12.63 1.71 30.37
CA THR A 600 11.22 1.93 30.03
C THR A 600 10.43 2.37 31.26
N PHE A 601 9.56 3.35 31.08
CA PHE A 601 8.76 4.00 32.12
C PHE A 601 7.30 3.60 31.98
N ALA A 602 6.62 3.37 33.11
CA ALA A 602 5.18 3.04 33.11
C ALA A 602 4.28 4.27 32.86
N SER A 603 4.79 5.47 33.16
CA SER A 603 4.13 6.75 32.94
C SER A 603 4.99 7.61 32.03
N PRO A 604 4.39 8.53 31.23
CA PRO A 604 5.15 9.39 30.35
C PRO A 604 6.04 10.34 31.14
N LEU A 605 7.23 10.59 30.60
CA LEU A 605 8.20 11.56 31.09
C LEU A 605 7.69 12.98 30.83
N ASN A 606 8.08 13.93 31.67
CA ASN A 606 7.75 15.33 31.41
C ASN A 606 8.51 15.81 30.16
N GLN A 607 7.82 16.59 29.34
CA GLN A 607 8.39 17.18 28.12
C GLN A 607 9.50 18.19 28.45
N GLY A 608 10.51 18.26 27.61
CA GLY A 608 11.69 19.12 27.80
C GLY A 608 12.84 18.42 28.54
N ALA A 609 13.70 19.21 29.19
CA ALA A 609 14.93 18.71 29.81
C ALA A 609 14.64 17.84 31.05
N GLY A 610 15.21 16.64 31.06
CA GLY A 610 15.14 15.67 32.16
C GLY A 610 16.52 15.25 32.65
N THR A 611 16.59 14.79 33.91
CA THR A 611 17.80 14.16 34.45
C THR A 611 17.46 12.78 35.00
N MET A 612 18.25 11.78 34.59
CA MET A 612 18.27 10.43 35.15
C MET A 612 19.37 10.32 36.20
N TYR A 613 19.07 9.66 37.31
CA TYR A 613 20.03 9.35 38.36
C TYR A 613 20.14 7.83 38.55
N ILE A 614 21.37 7.32 38.67
CA ILE A 614 21.68 5.92 38.98
C ILE A 614 22.01 5.81 40.46
N TYR A 615 21.23 5.02 41.21
CA TYR A 615 21.40 4.82 42.64
C TYR A 615 21.62 3.34 42.99
N TYR A 616 22.41 3.08 44.03
CA TYR A 616 22.50 1.77 44.68
C TYR A 616 21.86 1.84 46.07
N LYS A 617 20.94 0.92 46.38
CA LYS A 617 20.22 0.87 47.66
C LYS A 617 21.15 0.57 48.84
N VAL A 618 22.17 -0.25 48.60
CA VAL A 618 23.24 -0.59 49.55
C VAL A 618 24.57 -0.13 48.96
N ALA A 619 25.47 0.36 49.82
CA ALA A 619 26.83 0.69 49.41
C ALA A 619 27.50 -0.54 48.78
N ALA A 620 28.33 -0.32 47.74
CA ALA A 620 28.99 -1.40 47.03
C ALA A 620 29.81 -2.27 48.01
N ASP A 621 29.53 -3.57 48.05
CA ASP A 621 30.34 -4.55 48.79
C ASP A 621 31.71 -4.72 48.11
N ALA A 622 32.72 -5.16 48.86
CA ALA A 622 34.05 -5.51 48.35
C ALA A 622 33.99 -6.56 47.22
N ALA A 623 32.93 -7.36 47.15
CA ALA A 623 32.67 -8.33 46.10
C ALA A 623 32.14 -7.75 44.77
N LYS A 624 31.74 -6.46 44.72
CA LYS A 624 31.24 -5.76 43.52
C LYS A 624 30.07 -6.45 42.81
N THR A 625 29.26 -7.20 43.54
CA THR A 625 28.03 -7.82 43.05
C THR A 625 26.86 -6.82 43.09
N ASN A 626 25.85 -6.98 42.23
CA ASN A 626 24.64 -6.15 42.21
C ASN A 626 24.86 -4.64 41.94
N VAL A 627 25.87 -4.27 41.13
CA VAL A 627 26.19 -2.89 40.71
C VAL A 627 26.47 -2.86 39.20
N ILE A 628 26.50 -1.66 38.60
CA ILE A 628 26.92 -1.52 37.18
C ILE A 628 28.44 -1.54 37.14
N VAL A 629 29.01 -2.57 36.53
CA VAL A 629 30.45 -2.86 36.59
C VAL A 629 31.01 -3.28 35.23
N ASP A 630 32.20 -2.82 34.89
CA ASP A 630 32.90 -3.29 33.69
C ASP A 630 33.61 -4.65 33.91
N GLY A 631 34.19 -5.21 32.84
CA GLY A 631 34.92 -6.48 32.92
C GLY A 631 36.15 -6.47 33.85
N TYR A 632 36.63 -5.30 34.27
CA TYR A 632 37.78 -5.11 35.16
C TYR A 632 37.37 -4.80 36.61
N GLY A 633 36.06 -4.77 36.89
CA GLY A 633 35.54 -4.49 38.22
C GLY A 633 35.43 -2.99 38.52
N ASN A 634 35.50 -2.07 37.56
CA ASN A 634 35.26 -0.66 37.84
C ASN A 634 33.76 -0.39 37.88
N VAL A 635 33.29 0.18 38.99
CA VAL A 635 31.86 0.36 39.29
C VAL A 635 31.43 1.79 38.97
N VAL A 636 30.35 1.96 38.22
CA VAL A 636 29.73 3.29 37.99
C VAL A 636 29.32 3.89 39.34
N PRO A 637 29.64 5.15 39.68
CA PRO A 637 29.37 5.68 41.02
C PRO A 637 27.86 5.82 41.29
N THR A 638 27.46 5.62 42.56
CA THR A 638 26.09 5.95 42.99
C THR A 638 25.85 7.46 42.91
N GLY A 639 24.64 7.87 42.53
CA GLY A 639 24.28 9.27 42.31
C GLY A 639 24.72 9.85 40.97
N THR A 640 25.24 9.04 40.04
CA THR A 640 25.60 9.48 38.68
C THR A 640 24.38 10.09 37.98
N ALA A 641 24.50 11.35 37.55
CA ALA A 641 23.44 12.12 36.92
C ALA A 641 23.68 12.26 35.41
N VAL A 642 22.64 12.03 34.61
CA VAL A 642 22.72 12.06 33.15
C VAL A 642 21.53 12.81 32.58
N THR A 643 21.79 13.83 31.75
CA THR A 643 20.76 14.71 31.21
C THR A 643 20.28 14.26 29.82
N PHE A 644 19.02 14.53 29.51
CA PHE A 644 18.37 14.23 28.23
C PHE A 644 17.22 15.22 27.98
N SER A 645 16.63 15.22 26.78
CA SER A 645 15.46 16.06 26.45
C SER A 645 14.37 15.21 25.80
N VAL A 646 13.12 15.35 26.26
CA VAL A 646 11.94 14.65 25.72
C VAL A 646 11.17 15.60 24.80
N ALA A 647 10.98 15.22 23.54
CA ALA A 647 10.14 15.97 22.60
C ALA A 647 8.67 15.57 22.73
N THR A 648 7.76 16.51 22.45
CA THR A 648 6.32 16.24 22.32
C THR A 648 6.03 15.53 21.01
N ASP A 649 5.29 14.42 21.05
CA ASP A 649 4.77 13.83 19.83
C ASP A 649 3.41 14.43 19.43
N VAL A 650 3.40 15.14 18.31
CA VAL A 650 2.21 15.79 17.74
C VAL A 650 1.81 15.18 16.39
N THR A 651 2.50 14.11 15.97
CA THR A 651 2.32 13.54 14.63
C THR A 651 1.30 12.42 14.72
N ALA A 652 0.29 12.45 13.85
CA ALA A 652 -0.61 11.31 13.72
C ALA A 652 0.09 10.15 12.97
N PRO A 653 -0.19 8.89 13.34
CA PRO A 653 0.36 7.76 12.62
C PRO A 653 -0.14 7.72 11.17
N THR A 654 0.71 7.28 10.26
CA THR A 654 0.38 6.99 8.85
C THR A 654 0.52 5.49 8.59
N ALA A 655 -0.02 5.01 7.46
CA ALA A 655 0.01 3.58 7.14
C ALA A 655 0.25 3.33 5.65
N THR A 656 0.67 2.11 5.34
CA THR A 656 0.72 1.54 3.99
C THR A 656 0.08 0.16 4.00
N VAL A 657 -0.49 -0.27 2.87
CA VAL A 657 -1.11 -1.59 2.72
C VAL A 657 -0.49 -2.28 1.50
N ALA A 658 -0.10 -3.54 1.65
CA ALA A 658 0.50 -4.34 0.60
C ALA A 658 -0.20 -5.69 0.46
N TYR A 659 -0.43 -6.13 -0.78
CA TYR A 659 -0.90 -7.48 -1.06
C TYR A 659 0.18 -8.52 -0.65
N LYS A 660 -0.23 -9.65 -0.06
CA LYS A 660 0.67 -10.76 0.25
C LYS A 660 0.34 -12.01 -0.54
N ASP A 661 -0.90 -12.48 -0.45
CA ASP A 661 -1.43 -13.64 -1.17
C ASP A 661 -2.96 -13.56 -1.24
N ALA A 662 -3.63 -14.58 -1.79
CA ALA A 662 -5.08 -14.58 -2.01
C ALA A 662 -5.92 -14.36 -0.75
N THR A 663 -5.42 -14.62 0.46
CA THR A 663 -6.16 -14.44 1.70
C THR A 663 -5.49 -13.46 2.66
N HIS A 664 -4.37 -12.85 2.29
CA HIS A 664 -3.59 -12.00 3.20
C HIS A 664 -3.14 -10.69 2.56
N MET A 665 -3.16 -9.64 3.37
CA MET A 665 -2.51 -8.35 3.09
C MET A 665 -1.77 -7.86 4.33
N ASP A 666 -0.69 -7.14 4.12
CA ASP A 666 0.12 -6.58 5.20
C ASP A 666 -0.17 -5.07 5.34
N VAL A 667 -0.47 -4.60 6.55
CA VAL A 667 -0.61 -3.19 6.92
C VAL A 667 0.60 -2.79 7.75
N THR A 668 1.28 -1.72 7.37
CA THR A 668 2.45 -1.19 8.11
C THR A 668 2.17 0.23 8.55
N PHE A 669 2.23 0.50 9.85
CA PHE A 669 2.09 1.85 10.40
C PHE A 669 3.45 2.54 10.52
N SER A 670 3.48 3.87 10.49
CA SER A 670 4.72 4.65 10.65
C SER A 670 5.31 4.61 12.05
N GLU A 671 4.52 4.19 13.04
CA GLU A 671 4.85 4.14 14.45
C GLU A 671 3.98 3.13 15.19
N ALA A 672 4.28 2.91 16.48
CA ALA A 672 3.49 2.03 17.33
C ALA A 672 2.08 2.59 17.55
N VAL A 673 1.06 1.77 17.27
CA VAL A 673 -0.35 2.18 17.34
C VAL A 673 -1.18 1.28 18.26
N THR A 674 -2.29 1.81 18.79
CA THR A 674 -3.34 1.10 19.53
C THR A 674 -4.59 0.92 18.67
N GLY A 675 -5.36 -0.15 18.91
CA GLY A 675 -6.57 -0.50 18.15
C GLY A 675 -6.30 -1.15 16.79
N HIS A 676 -5.04 -1.47 16.48
CA HIS A 676 -4.64 -2.13 15.24
C HIS A 676 -5.19 -3.56 15.10
N ASP A 677 -5.46 -4.24 16.21
CA ASP A 677 -5.96 -5.61 16.32
C ASP A 677 -7.50 -5.71 16.22
N THR A 678 -8.18 -4.58 16.20
CA THR A 678 -9.64 -4.52 16.09
C THR A 678 -10.07 -4.63 14.62
N LEU A 679 -10.60 -5.78 14.21
CA LEU A 679 -10.95 -6.07 12.81
C LEU A 679 -11.91 -5.04 12.18
N SER A 680 -12.84 -4.48 12.94
CA SER A 680 -13.81 -3.48 12.46
C SER A 680 -13.16 -2.13 12.09
N ASN A 681 -11.88 -1.93 12.39
CA ASN A 681 -11.13 -0.78 11.91
C ASN A 681 -10.69 -0.91 10.46
N TYR A 682 -10.92 -2.05 9.82
CA TYR A 682 -10.56 -2.32 8.43
C TYR A 682 -11.80 -2.68 7.62
N VAL A 683 -12.00 -1.99 6.50
CA VAL A 683 -13.05 -2.31 5.53
C VAL A 683 -12.39 -2.58 4.19
N VAL A 684 -12.48 -3.82 3.73
CA VAL A 684 -11.97 -4.25 2.42
C VAL A 684 -13.13 -4.36 1.45
N LYS A 685 -13.01 -3.78 0.26
CA LYS A 685 -14.00 -3.91 -0.82
C LYS A 685 -13.34 -4.30 -2.13
N ASP A 686 -14.01 -5.10 -2.94
CA ASP A 686 -13.59 -5.40 -4.31
C ASP A 686 -13.91 -4.25 -5.30
N LYS A 687 -13.58 -4.44 -6.57
CA LYS A 687 -13.81 -3.47 -7.66
C LYS A 687 -15.29 -3.08 -7.85
N ASP A 688 -16.22 -3.94 -7.45
CA ASP A 688 -17.66 -3.71 -7.58
C ASP A 688 -18.23 -3.08 -6.30
N GLY A 689 -17.38 -2.78 -5.32
CA GLY A 689 -17.74 -2.17 -4.04
C GLY A 689 -18.28 -3.16 -3.00
N LYS A 690 -18.27 -4.47 -3.28
CA LYS A 690 -18.73 -5.51 -2.36
C LYS A 690 -17.69 -5.72 -1.26
N VAL A 691 -18.16 -5.80 -0.01
CA VAL A 691 -17.30 -5.98 1.17
C VAL A 691 -16.71 -7.39 1.18
N VAL A 692 -15.38 -7.47 1.27
CA VAL A 692 -14.63 -8.70 1.53
C VAL A 692 -14.40 -8.80 3.02
N ALA A 693 -14.88 -9.87 3.65
CA ALA A 693 -14.77 -10.03 5.09
C ALA A 693 -13.30 -10.11 5.54
N VAL A 694 -12.93 -9.28 6.52
CA VAL A 694 -11.67 -9.37 7.26
C VAL A 694 -11.90 -10.34 8.42
N THR A 695 -11.22 -11.48 8.39
CA THR A 695 -11.48 -12.63 9.27
C THR A 695 -10.40 -12.85 10.32
N GLY A 696 -9.26 -12.17 10.21
CA GLY A 696 -8.14 -12.39 11.11
C GLY A 696 -7.12 -11.27 11.11
N PHE A 697 -6.29 -11.29 12.15
CA PHE A 697 -5.21 -10.34 12.37
C PHE A 697 -4.00 -11.06 12.98
N ALA A 698 -2.80 -10.77 12.50
CA ALA A 698 -1.56 -11.28 13.06
C ALA A 698 -0.46 -10.21 13.08
N VAL A 699 0.41 -10.23 14.10
CA VAL A 699 1.62 -9.40 14.13
C VAL A 699 2.67 -10.07 13.25
N VAL A 700 3.14 -9.36 12.22
CA VAL A 700 4.20 -9.85 11.32
C VAL A 700 5.57 -9.44 11.86
N ASP A 701 5.69 -8.16 12.23
CA ASP A 701 6.89 -7.62 12.88
C ASP A 701 6.48 -6.46 13.79
N ALA A 702 6.61 -6.68 15.10
CA ALA A 702 6.29 -5.67 16.11
C ALA A 702 7.28 -4.49 16.10
N ASN A 703 8.52 -4.70 15.63
CA ASN A 703 9.54 -3.66 15.60
C ASN A 703 9.35 -2.68 14.44
N THR A 704 8.71 -3.13 13.35
CA THR A 704 8.38 -2.28 12.19
C THR A 704 6.90 -1.95 12.10
N TYR A 705 6.11 -2.24 13.14
CA TYR A 705 4.68 -1.97 13.20
C TYR A 705 3.91 -2.56 12.01
N LYS A 706 4.33 -3.76 11.60
CA LYS A 706 3.80 -4.49 10.46
C LYS A 706 2.87 -5.60 10.94
N TYR A 707 1.68 -5.60 10.38
CA TYR A 707 0.59 -6.47 10.76
C TYR A 707 -0.02 -7.11 9.52
N ARG A 708 -0.61 -8.29 9.66
CA ARG A 708 -1.26 -9.04 8.59
C ARG A 708 -2.74 -9.13 8.85
N LEU A 709 -3.53 -8.70 7.87
CA LEU A 709 -4.97 -8.95 7.82
C LEU A 709 -5.22 -10.22 7.04
N THR A 710 -6.08 -11.08 7.57
CA THR A 710 -6.65 -12.23 6.84
C THR A 710 -8.01 -11.83 6.29
N VAL A 711 -8.26 -12.16 5.02
CA VAL A 711 -9.52 -11.89 4.31
C VAL A 711 -10.06 -13.17 3.67
N ALA A 712 -11.37 -13.19 3.39
CA ALA A 712 -12.05 -14.39 2.88
C ALA A 712 -11.46 -14.95 1.57
N SER A 713 -11.14 -14.09 0.59
CA SER A 713 -10.34 -14.39 -0.61
C SER A 713 -10.27 -13.15 -1.51
N MET A 714 -9.17 -12.99 -2.26
CA MET A 714 -8.96 -11.99 -3.30
C MET A 714 -8.73 -12.71 -4.64
N ALA A 715 -9.55 -12.40 -5.63
CA ALA A 715 -9.45 -12.91 -6.99
C ALA A 715 -8.16 -12.41 -7.66
N VAL A 716 -7.51 -13.30 -8.41
CA VAL A 716 -6.32 -13.02 -9.23
C VAL A 716 -6.64 -11.89 -10.21
N GLY A 717 -5.75 -10.88 -10.32
CA GLY A 717 -5.97 -9.69 -11.14
C GLY A 717 -7.01 -8.69 -10.58
N GLY A 718 -7.59 -8.95 -9.41
CA GLY A 718 -8.62 -8.11 -8.80
C GLY A 718 -8.06 -6.84 -8.15
N ASN A 719 -8.79 -5.72 -8.30
CA ASN A 719 -8.53 -4.49 -7.57
C ASN A 719 -9.37 -4.43 -6.29
N TYR A 720 -8.74 -4.03 -5.19
CA TYR A 720 -9.33 -3.94 -3.87
C TYR A 720 -9.05 -2.57 -3.25
N THR A 721 -10.01 -2.09 -2.46
CA THR A 721 -9.82 -0.93 -1.59
C THR A 721 -9.79 -1.38 -0.14
N VAL A 722 -8.87 -0.80 0.64
CA VAL A 722 -8.72 -1.08 2.06
C VAL A 722 -8.81 0.24 2.81
N THR A 723 -9.90 0.44 3.53
CA THR A 723 -10.10 1.63 4.36
C THR A 723 -9.71 1.33 5.79
N ILE A 724 -8.80 2.14 6.34
CA ILE A 724 -8.36 2.08 7.73
C ILE A 724 -9.03 3.20 8.52
N SER A 725 -9.68 2.85 9.62
CA SER A 725 -10.48 3.74 10.48
C SER A 725 -9.62 4.71 11.31
N SER A 726 -10.20 5.87 11.64
CA SER A 726 -9.63 6.86 12.57
C SER A 726 -9.70 6.47 14.04
N ASN A 727 -10.23 5.29 14.36
CA ASN A 727 -10.21 4.73 15.71
C ASN A 727 -8.82 4.25 16.14
N ILE A 728 -7.91 4.05 15.19
CA ILE A 728 -6.50 3.74 15.45
C ILE A 728 -5.80 5.02 15.94
N LYS A 729 -4.93 4.87 16.95
CA LYS A 729 -4.17 5.97 17.54
C LYS A 729 -2.72 5.56 17.70
N ASP A 730 -1.79 6.50 17.77
CA ASP A 730 -0.44 6.17 18.20
C ASP A 730 -0.40 5.72 19.69
N THR A 731 0.81 5.47 20.19
CA THR A 731 1.08 5.12 21.59
C THR A 731 1.68 6.28 22.39
N SER A 732 1.67 7.49 21.83
CA SER A 732 2.10 8.70 22.54
C SER A 732 1.12 9.04 23.67
N ALA A 733 1.53 9.89 24.62
CA ALA A 733 0.61 10.39 25.64
C ALA A 733 -0.52 11.25 25.05
N ALA A 734 -0.31 11.85 23.87
CA ALA A 734 -1.32 12.62 23.15
C ALA A 734 -2.35 11.73 22.43
N LEU A 735 -2.02 10.45 22.17
CA LEU A 735 -2.84 9.49 21.44
C LEU A 735 -3.35 10.07 20.12
N ASN A 736 -2.44 10.58 19.28
CA ASN A 736 -2.83 11.24 18.03
C ASN A 736 -3.57 10.23 17.15
N LYS A 737 -4.75 10.64 16.66
CA LYS A 737 -5.63 9.74 15.90
C LYS A 737 -5.14 9.58 14.48
N PHE A 738 -5.14 8.34 13.99
CA PHE A 738 -4.94 8.02 12.59
C PHE A 738 -5.97 8.77 11.73
N VAL A 739 -5.53 9.34 10.61
CA VAL A 739 -6.43 9.98 9.66
C VAL A 739 -7.00 8.89 8.76
N SER A 740 -8.32 8.68 8.82
CA SER A 740 -9.01 7.66 8.02
C SER A 740 -8.60 7.73 6.55
N THR A 741 -8.00 6.66 6.03
CA THR A 741 -7.37 6.64 4.72
C THR A 741 -7.76 5.36 3.98
N THR A 742 -8.04 5.48 2.69
CA THR A 742 -8.34 4.36 1.79
C THR A 742 -7.14 4.09 0.88
N PHE A 743 -6.67 2.84 0.91
CA PHE A 743 -5.59 2.34 0.08
C PHE A 743 -6.17 1.51 -1.07
N THR A 744 -5.45 1.45 -2.18
CA THR A 744 -5.76 0.54 -3.30
C THR A 744 -4.67 -0.51 -3.39
N ILE A 745 -5.08 -1.77 -3.52
CA ILE A 745 -4.19 -2.89 -3.77
C ILE A 745 -4.72 -3.71 -4.95
N THR A 746 -3.80 -4.30 -5.72
CA THR A 746 -4.14 -5.18 -6.83
C THR A 746 -3.55 -6.55 -6.56
N ALA A 747 -4.38 -7.59 -6.62
CA ALA A 747 -3.89 -8.95 -6.60
C ALA A 747 -3.16 -9.22 -7.95
N PRO A 748 -1.90 -9.67 -7.94
CA PRO A 748 -1.13 -9.87 -9.16
C PRO A 748 -1.78 -10.94 -10.04
N ASP A 749 -1.79 -10.68 -11.35
CA ASP A 749 -2.20 -11.66 -12.36
C ASP A 749 -0.98 -12.49 -12.78
N THR A 750 -1.09 -13.82 -12.64
CA THR A 750 -0.02 -14.78 -12.96
C THR A 750 -0.37 -15.69 -14.13
N THR A 751 -1.54 -15.47 -14.74
CA THR A 751 -2.01 -16.24 -15.90
C THR A 751 -1.20 -15.82 -17.12
N ARG A 752 -0.82 -16.79 -17.97
CA ARG A 752 -0.07 -16.50 -19.20
C ARG A 752 -1.02 -16.47 -20.41
N PRO A 753 -0.85 -15.53 -21.35
CA PRO A 753 -1.64 -15.50 -22.56
C PRO A 753 -1.36 -16.72 -23.45
N THR A 754 -2.40 -17.24 -24.10
CA THR A 754 -2.38 -18.35 -25.08
C THR A 754 -3.09 -17.93 -26.38
N LEU A 755 -3.01 -18.72 -27.47
CA LEU A 755 -3.77 -18.42 -28.69
C LEU A 755 -5.18 -19.02 -28.65
N THR A 756 -6.20 -18.24 -29.05
CA THR A 756 -7.62 -18.63 -28.91
C THR A 756 -8.29 -19.16 -30.19
N ASN A 757 -7.68 -19.01 -31.37
CA ASN A 757 -8.26 -19.53 -32.62
C ASN A 757 -7.60 -20.84 -33.08
N MET A 758 -8.46 -21.73 -33.61
CA MET A 758 -8.19 -23.03 -34.25
C MET A 758 -6.71 -23.46 -34.27
N ALA A 759 -6.27 -24.10 -33.18
CA ALA A 759 -5.03 -24.87 -33.08
C ALA A 759 -3.73 -24.19 -33.60
N ASN A 760 -3.48 -22.94 -33.21
CA ASN A 760 -2.26 -22.15 -33.50
C ASN A 760 -2.17 -21.54 -34.91
N ASN A 761 -3.29 -21.05 -35.44
CA ASN A 761 -3.31 -20.40 -36.75
C ASN A 761 -3.65 -18.90 -36.65
N ALA A 762 -2.90 -18.07 -37.37
CA ALA A 762 -3.18 -16.66 -37.63
C ALA A 762 -4.05 -16.54 -38.88
N VAL A 763 -4.89 -15.51 -38.92
CA VAL A 763 -5.94 -15.41 -39.94
C VAL A 763 -5.72 -14.22 -40.86
N VAL A 764 -5.88 -14.42 -42.17
CA VAL A 764 -5.79 -13.38 -43.19
C VAL A 764 -7.17 -12.99 -43.69
N ALA A 765 -7.52 -11.71 -43.58
CA ALA A 765 -8.81 -11.19 -44.04
C ALA A 765 -8.79 -10.76 -45.52
N ASN A 766 -7.69 -10.17 -46.01
CA ASN A 766 -7.64 -9.50 -47.33
C ASN A 766 -6.29 -9.65 -48.08
N ALA A 767 -5.54 -10.71 -47.80
CA ALA A 767 -4.16 -10.93 -48.27
C ALA A 767 -3.10 -9.93 -47.74
N ASP A 768 -3.47 -8.78 -47.17
CA ASP A 768 -2.57 -7.75 -46.63
C ASP A 768 -2.70 -7.50 -45.12
N LYS A 769 -3.67 -8.12 -44.43
CA LYS A 769 -3.81 -8.04 -42.96
C LYS A 769 -3.75 -9.43 -42.33
N ILE A 770 -3.02 -9.55 -41.22
CA ILE A 770 -2.90 -10.77 -40.40
C ILE A 770 -3.44 -10.48 -38.99
N TYR A 771 -4.36 -11.32 -38.53
CA TYR A 771 -4.94 -11.25 -37.19
C TYR A 771 -4.40 -12.38 -36.31
N ILE A 772 -3.95 -12.02 -35.11
CA ILE A 772 -3.48 -12.94 -34.06
C ILE A 772 -4.34 -12.72 -32.83
N TYR A 773 -4.95 -13.81 -32.33
CA TYR A 773 -5.91 -13.80 -31.23
C TYR A 773 -5.31 -14.46 -29.99
N PHE A 774 -5.28 -13.71 -28.89
CA PHE A 774 -4.79 -14.15 -27.59
C PHE A 774 -5.96 -14.49 -26.65
N SER A 775 -5.70 -15.25 -25.58
CA SER A 775 -6.69 -15.65 -24.57
C SER A 775 -7.08 -14.55 -23.60
N GLU A 776 -6.33 -13.45 -23.61
CA GLU A 776 -6.47 -12.32 -22.71
C GLU A 776 -5.87 -11.06 -23.34
N ASN A 777 -6.05 -9.93 -22.68
CA ASN A 777 -5.60 -8.64 -23.18
C ASN A 777 -4.07 -8.54 -23.17
N MET A 778 -3.49 -8.09 -24.27
CA MET A 778 -2.04 -7.97 -24.41
C MET A 778 -1.53 -6.60 -24.00
N SER A 779 -0.25 -6.54 -23.62
CA SER A 779 0.50 -5.29 -23.49
C SER A 779 0.98 -4.78 -24.84
N THR A 780 1.45 -3.54 -24.86
CA THR A 780 2.11 -2.88 -26.00
C THR A 780 3.32 -3.64 -26.55
N THR A 781 3.89 -4.62 -25.83
CA THR A 781 4.89 -5.54 -26.39
C THR A 781 4.37 -6.28 -27.63
N ALA A 782 3.06 -6.49 -27.72
CA ALA A 782 2.40 -7.06 -28.89
C ALA A 782 2.27 -6.10 -30.09
N THR A 783 2.62 -4.81 -29.96
CA THR A 783 2.67 -3.86 -31.10
C THR A 783 4.08 -3.64 -31.65
N ASP A 784 5.12 -4.17 -31.00
CA ASP A 784 6.50 -4.08 -31.50
C ASP A 784 6.68 -4.96 -32.74
N LEU A 785 6.98 -4.33 -33.88
CA LEU A 785 7.23 -5.03 -35.14
C LEU A 785 8.37 -6.05 -35.06
N ASN A 786 9.36 -5.83 -34.19
CA ASN A 786 10.49 -6.75 -34.03
C ASN A 786 10.07 -8.12 -33.46
N ASN A 787 8.91 -8.17 -32.82
CA ASN A 787 8.31 -9.41 -32.31
C ASN A 787 7.60 -10.21 -33.41
N TYR A 788 7.63 -9.81 -34.68
CA TYR A 788 6.90 -10.52 -35.73
C TYR A 788 7.76 -10.72 -36.98
N ARG A 789 7.69 -11.93 -37.56
CA ARG A 789 8.41 -12.28 -38.80
C ARG A 789 7.55 -13.17 -39.69
N LEU A 790 7.52 -12.88 -41.00
CA LEU A 790 6.86 -13.75 -41.97
C LEU A 790 7.77 -14.93 -42.31
N ALA A 791 7.20 -16.08 -42.61
CA ALA A 791 7.96 -17.25 -43.04
C ALA A 791 7.28 -18.00 -44.18
N ASN A 792 8.10 -18.64 -45.01
CA ASN A 792 7.63 -19.59 -46.02
C ASN A 792 7.37 -20.98 -45.41
N ALA A 793 6.77 -21.88 -46.18
CA ALA A 793 6.48 -23.26 -45.72
C ALA A 793 7.73 -24.06 -45.29
N GLY A 794 8.94 -23.64 -45.71
CA GLY A 794 10.21 -24.22 -45.30
C GLY A 794 10.80 -23.64 -44.01
N GLY A 795 10.10 -22.72 -43.34
CA GLY A 795 10.53 -22.10 -42.08
C GLY A 795 11.57 -20.98 -42.22
N THR A 796 11.89 -20.55 -43.44
CA THR A 796 12.80 -19.40 -43.64
C THR A 796 12.07 -18.12 -43.25
N GLN A 797 12.63 -17.37 -42.30
CA GLN A 797 12.03 -16.15 -41.75
C GLN A 797 12.50 -14.89 -42.47
N TYR A 798 11.58 -13.95 -42.64
CA TYR A 798 11.80 -12.64 -43.26
C TYR A 798 11.24 -11.56 -42.32
N THR A 799 11.92 -10.43 -42.23
CA THR A 799 11.41 -9.26 -41.51
C THR A 799 10.11 -8.76 -42.14
N LEU A 800 9.23 -8.18 -41.34
CA LEU A 800 8.04 -7.51 -41.89
C LEU A 800 8.46 -6.40 -42.88
N PRO A 801 7.70 -6.20 -43.97
CA PRO A 801 7.98 -5.14 -44.94
C PRO A 801 8.01 -3.75 -44.30
N THR A 802 8.79 -2.86 -44.90
CA THR A 802 8.84 -1.45 -44.46
C THR A 802 7.46 -0.80 -44.62
N GLY A 803 7.01 -0.09 -43.59
CA GLY A 803 5.68 0.55 -43.55
C GLY A 803 4.57 -0.32 -42.97
N THR A 804 4.84 -1.57 -42.55
CA THR A 804 3.90 -2.37 -41.77
C THR A 804 3.52 -1.66 -40.46
N THR A 805 2.28 -1.82 -40.02
CA THR A 805 1.82 -1.34 -38.72
C THR A 805 1.15 -2.46 -37.94
N ILE A 806 1.21 -2.39 -36.62
CA ILE A 806 0.51 -3.33 -35.74
C ILE A 806 -0.38 -2.53 -34.82
N THR A 807 -1.68 -2.83 -34.85
CA THR A 807 -2.66 -2.28 -33.91
C THR A 807 -3.09 -3.37 -32.95
N LEU A 808 -3.22 -3.01 -31.67
CA LEU A 808 -3.65 -3.91 -30.63
C LEU A 808 -5.01 -3.46 -30.10
N ASN A 809 -5.97 -4.37 -30.06
CA ASN A 809 -7.29 -4.14 -29.49
C ASN A 809 -7.61 -5.25 -28.49
N GLY A 810 -7.41 -4.97 -27.20
CA GLY A 810 -7.55 -5.95 -26.12
C GLY A 810 -6.68 -7.18 -26.36
N SER A 811 -7.32 -8.30 -26.67
CA SER A 811 -6.69 -9.61 -26.90
C SER A 811 -6.35 -9.89 -28.37
N THR A 812 -6.44 -8.92 -29.28
CA THR A 812 -6.20 -9.14 -30.73
C THR A 812 -5.13 -8.20 -31.27
N ALA A 813 -4.05 -8.76 -31.82
CA ALA A 813 -3.05 -8.02 -32.60
C ALA A 813 -3.38 -8.11 -34.10
N THR A 814 -3.46 -6.95 -34.74
CA THR A 814 -3.72 -6.80 -36.19
C THR A 814 -2.49 -6.25 -36.87
N ILE A 815 -1.87 -7.05 -37.73
CA ILE A 815 -0.68 -6.68 -38.50
C ILE A 815 -1.15 -6.26 -39.89
N SER A 816 -0.98 -4.98 -40.23
CA SER A 816 -1.32 -4.41 -41.52
C SER A 816 -0.08 -4.30 -42.40
N LEU A 817 -0.03 -5.08 -43.47
CA LEU A 817 1.07 -5.13 -44.44
C LEU A 817 0.85 -4.10 -45.55
N THR A 818 1.93 -3.66 -46.19
CA THR A 818 1.87 -2.67 -47.29
C THR A 818 1.54 -3.28 -48.66
N LYS A 819 1.59 -4.60 -48.76
CA LYS A 819 1.27 -5.41 -49.95
C LYS A 819 0.64 -6.72 -49.50
N THR A 820 0.01 -7.43 -50.44
CA THR A 820 -0.46 -8.78 -50.18
C THR A 820 0.70 -9.74 -49.91
N LEU A 821 0.47 -10.82 -49.17
CA LEU A 821 1.49 -11.86 -48.91
C LEU A 821 2.11 -12.42 -50.20
N ALA A 822 1.33 -12.55 -51.27
CA ALA A 822 1.82 -12.96 -52.58
C ALA A 822 2.71 -11.89 -53.24
N GLY A 823 2.35 -10.60 -53.10
CA GLY A 823 3.19 -9.50 -53.56
C GLY A 823 4.52 -9.41 -52.81
N ILE A 824 4.48 -9.57 -51.48
CA ILE A 824 5.68 -9.59 -50.63
C ILE A 824 6.56 -10.80 -50.96
N ALA A 825 5.96 -11.98 -51.15
CA ALA A 825 6.68 -13.18 -51.56
C ALA A 825 7.43 -12.99 -52.90
N THR A 826 6.82 -12.25 -53.83
CA THR A 826 7.40 -11.93 -55.13
C THR A 826 8.59 -10.98 -54.98
N ASP A 827 8.46 -9.92 -54.18
CA ASP A 827 9.53 -8.96 -53.90
C ASP A 827 10.74 -9.63 -53.22
N LEU A 828 10.49 -10.60 -52.33
CA LEU A 828 11.52 -11.31 -51.56
C LEU A 828 12.11 -12.52 -52.30
N GLY A 829 11.49 -12.99 -53.39
CA GLY A 829 11.85 -14.25 -54.04
C GLY A 829 11.71 -15.48 -53.13
N SER A 830 10.83 -15.43 -52.13
CA SER A 830 10.82 -16.35 -50.97
C SER A 830 9.95 -17.61 -51.13
N GLY A 831 9.20 -17.71 -52.23
CA GLY A 831 8.08 -18.66 -52.33
C GLY A 831 6.89 -18.22 -51.47
N ALA A 832 5.80 -19.01 -51.45
CA ALA A 832 4.59 -18.64 -50.71
C ALA A 832 4.86 -18.46 -49.20
N LEU A 833 4.49 -17.28 -48.67
CA LEU A 833 4.55 -16.97 -47.24
C LEU A 833 3.29 -17.53 -46.56
N THR A 834 3.46 -18.56 -45.73
CA THR A 834 2.36 -19.33 -45.11
C THR A 834 2.40 -19.35 -43.60
N GLN A 835 3.37 -18.67 -42.98
CA GLN A 835 3.57 -18.68 -41.52
C GLN A 835 3.96 -17.29 -41.00
N ILE A 836 3.68 -17.06 -39.72
CA ILE A 836 4.15 -15.92 -38.95
C ILE A 836 4.74 -16.38 -37.62
N TYR A 837 5.91 -15.86 -37.27
CA TYR A 837 6.56 -16.09 -35.98
C TYR A 837 6.25 -14.94 -35.05
N VAL A 838 6.00 -15.25 -33.78
CA VAL A 838 5.76 -14.27 -32.71
C VAL A 838 6.88 -14.35 -31.67
N GLY A 839 7.39 -13.19 -31.29
CA GLY A 839 8.49 -12.99 -30.35
C GLY A 839 7.99 -12.88 -28.91
N ALA A 840 8.69 -12.10 -28.09
CA ALA A 840 8.42 -11.97 -26.66
C ALA A 840 7.28 -10.96 -26.38
N VAL A 841 6.08 -11.31 -26.80
CA VAL A 841 4.87 -10.56 -26.46
C VAL A 841 4.41 -10.93 -25.03
N THR A 842 3.80 -9.99 -24.32
CA THR A 842 3.31 -10.18 -22.94
C THR A 842 1.88 -9.69 -22.80
N ASP A 843 1.16 -10.22 -21.82
CA ASP A 843 -0.10 -9.62 -21.36
C ASP A 843 0.14 -8.25 -20.68
N LEU A 844 -0.95 -7.61 -20.24
CA LEU A 844 -0.91 -6.36 -19.47
C LEU A 844 -0.16 -6.48 -18.13
N ALA A 845 -0.09 -7.67 -17.55
CA ALA A 845 0.59 -7.96 -16.28
C ALA A 845 2.09 -8.32 -16.47
N GLY A 846 2.57 -8.42 -17.72
CA GLY A 846 3.94 -8.76 -18.06
C GLY A 846 4.21 -10.26 -18.20
N ASN A 847 3.20 -11.13 -18.13
CA ASN A 847 3.39 -12.56 -18.36
C ASN A 847 3.51 -12.85 -19.86
N ASN A 848 4.49 -13.68 -20.22
CA ASN A 848 4.79 -14.07 -21.60
C ASN A 848 4.18 -15.45 -21.90
N PRO A 849 3.64 -15.77 -23.10
CA PRO A 849 3.26 -17.14 -23.42
C PRO A 849 4.48 -18.08 -23.41
N ALA A 850 4.49 -19.10 -22.53
CA ALA A 850 5.64 -20.04 -22.46
C ALA A 850 5.88 -20.81 -23.77
N THR A 851 4.86 -20.92 -24.62
CA THR A 851 4.81 -21.75 -25.81
C THR A 851 4.94 -20.97 -27.13
N MET A 852 4.94 -19.63 -27.10
CA MET A 852 4.89 -18.83 -28.34
C MET A 852 6.21 -18.23 -28.77
N ALA A 853 7.17 -18.05 -27.87
CA ALA A 853 8.44 -17.41 -28.21
C ALA A 853 9.13 -18.17 -29.35
N ASN A 854 9.10 -17.57 -30.54
CA ASN A 854 9.69 -18.11 -31.76
C ASN A 854 9.01 -19.39 -32.31
N SER A 855 7.71 -19.57 -32.04
CA SER A 855 6.90 -20.64 -32.62
C SER A 855 6.27 -20.19 -33.95
N ALA A 856 6.28 -21.07 -34.95
CA ALA A 856 5.61 -20.82 -36.23
C ALA A 856 4.09 -20.94 -36.06
N ILE A 857 3.37 -19.87 -36.41
CA ILE A 857 1.91 -19.84 -36.47
C ILE A 857 1.52 -19.94 -37.93
N ASN A 858 0.68 -20.91 -38.30
CA ASN A 858 0.24 -21.02 -39.68
C ASN A 858 -0.67 -19.85 -40.05
N VAL A 859 -0.45 -19.25 -41.20
CA VAL A 859 -1.26 -18.16 -41.72
C VAL A 859 -2.25 -18.76 -42.72
N MET A 860 -3.54 -18.64 -42.42
CA MET A 860 -4.61 -19.18 -43.26
C MET A 860 -5.57 -18.09 -43.72
N ALA A 861 -6.03 -18.18 -44.97
CA ALA A 861 -7.20 -17.44 -45.41
C ALA A 861 -8.42 -18.04 -44.70
N ALA A 862 -9.23 -17.22 -44.03
CA ALA A 862 -10.47 -17.71 -43.46
C ALA A 862 -11.64 -16.88 -43.92
N ASN A 863 -12.63 -17.58 -44.46
CA ASN A 863 -14.00 -17.13 -44.48
C ASN A 863 -14.62 -17.49 -43.12
N PHE A 864 -15.39 -16.58 -42.52
CA PHE A 864 -16.09 -16.92 -41.27
C PHE A 864 -17.37 -17.72 -41.58
N ALA A 865 -17.68 -18.72 -40.77
CA ALA A 865 -18.96 -19.40 -40.86
C ALA A 865 -20.07 -18.42 -40.41
N PRO A 866 -21.03 -18.05 -41.27
CA PRO A 866 -21.98 -16.99 -40.94
C PRO A 866 -22.94 -17.35 -39.79
N GLY A 867 -23.10 -18.64 -39.46
CA GLY A 867 -23.85 -19.08 -38.27
C GLY A 867 -25.31 -18.62 -38.27
N VAL A 868 -26.02 -18.82 -39.40
CA VAL A 868 -27.40 -18.36 -39.59
C VAL A 868 -28.34 -19.15 -38.68
N ALA A 869 -28.68 -18.59 -37.51
CA ALA A 869 -29.36 -19.33 -36.45
C ALA A 869 -30.89 -19.43 -36.64
N THR A 870 -31.53 -18.44 -37.25
CA THR A 870 -32.96 -18.44 -37.64
C THR A 870 -33.21 -17.40 -38.72
N VAL A 871 -34.07 -17.70 -39.71
CA VAL A 871 -34.50 -16.74 -40.74
C VAL A 871 -35.96 -16.40 -40.50
N LYS A 872 -36.29 -15.14 -40.19
CA LYS A 872 -37.66 -14.66 -39.91
C LYS A 872 -38.26 -13.95 -41.12
N LYS A 873 -39.54 -14.15 -41.41
CA LYS A 873 -40.26 -13.34 -42.42
C LYS A 873 -40.66 -11.99 -41.79
N LEU A 874 -40.27 -10.88 -42.41
CA LEU A 874 -40.68 -9.53 -42.01
C LEU A 874 -41.87 -9.01 -42.82
N ALA A 875 -41.97 -9.41 -44.10
CA ALA A 875 -43.07 -9.08 -45.00
C ALA A 875 -43.13 -10.10 -46.15
N ASP A 876 -44.13 -10.01 -47.03
CA ASP A 876 -44.29 -10.91 -48.19
C ASP A 876 -43.08 -10.98 -49.13
N ASN A 877 -42.20 -9.99 -49.08
CA ASN A 877 -40.98 -9.91 -49.85
C ASN A 877 -39.73 -9.60 -48.99
N GLN A 878 -39.81 -9.70 -47.66
CA GLN A 878 -38.67 -9.40 -46.77
C GLN A 878 -38.46 -10.48 -45.72
N VAL A 879 -37.19 -10.76 -45.45
CA VAL A 879 -36.75 -11.70 -44.39
C VAL A 879 -35.59 -11.10 -43.61
N SER A 880 -35.43 -11.49 -42.35
CA SER A 880 -34.24 -11.19 -41.55
C SER A 880 -33.58 -12.43 -40.98
N PHE A 881 -32.28 -12.37 -40.70
CA PHE A 881 -31.56 -13.41 -39.98
C PHE A 881 -30.37 -12.82 -39.24
N THR A 882 -29.90 -13.51 -38.21
CA THR A 882 -28.77 -13.06 -37.38
C THR A 882 -27.50 -13.85 -37.68
N VAL A 883 -26.37 -13.17 -37.67
CA VAL A 883 -25.02 -13.76 -37.77
C VAL A 883 -24.19 -13.41 -36.53
N THR A 884 -23.22 -14.26 -36.20
CA THR A 884 -22.46 -14.20 -34.94
C THR A 884 -21.38 -13.12 -34.86
N ARG A 885 -21.34 -12.19 -35.84
CA ARG A 885 -20.33 -11.13 -35.93
C ARG A 885 -20.94 -9.84 -36.44
N HIS A 886 -20.39 -8.70 -36.01
CA HIS A 886 -20.68 -7.41 -36.62
C HIS A 886 -20.25 -7.35 -38.07
N LEU A 887 -21.11 -6.76 -38.92
CA LEU A 887 -20.91 -6.62 -40.34
C LEU A 887 -20.49 -5.22 -40.76
N LYS A 888 -19.74 -5.18 -41.86
CA LYS A 888 -19.37 -3.99 -42.63
C LYS A 888 -20.16 -3.89 -43.94
N SER A 889 -20.53 -5.02 -44.53
CA SER A 889 -21.37 -5.06 -45.73
C SER A 889 -22.13 -6.37 -45.87
N ALA A 890 -23.24 -6.31 -46.61
CA ALA A 890 -24.02 -7.45 -47.08
C ALA A 890 -24.32 -7.25 -48.57
N ASP A 891 -23.97 -8.22 -49.41
CA ASP A 891 -24.14 -8.18 -50.86
C ASP A 891 -25.43 -8.91 -51.27
N ALA A 892 -26.46 -8.14 -51.62
CA ALA A 892 -27.78 -8.66 -51.99
C ALA A 892 -27.73 -9.65 -53.18
N THR A 893 -26.81 -9.48 -54.12
CA THR A 893 -26.70 -10.33 -55.32
C THR A 893 -26.24 -11.75 -54.99
N LYS A 894 -25.69 -11.94 -53.79
CA LYS A 894 -25.17 -13.21 -53.28
C LYS A 894 -26.08 -13.87 -52.25
N ILE A 895 -27.28 -13.31 -52.04
CA ILE A 895 -28.29 -13.85 -51.13
C ILE A 895 -29.49 -14.30 -51.96
N THR A 896 -29.78 -15.60 -51.93
CA THR A 896 -30.77 -16.20 -52.83
C THR A 896 -31.86 -16.94 -52.07
N LYS A 897 -33.11 -16.73 -52.49
CA LYS A 897 -34.23 -17.59 -52.14
C LYS A 897 -34.13 -18.88 -52.96
N THR A 898 -33.89 -19.99 -52.27
CA THR A 898 -33.61 -21.30 -52.88
C THR A 898 -34.79 -21.79 -53.73
N ALA A 899 -36.03 -21.59 -53.26
CA ALA A 899 -37.24 -21.87 -54.02
C ALA A 899 -37.47 -20.80 -55.11
N GLY A 900 -37.13 -21.15 -56.36
CA GLY A 900 -37.25 -20.30 -57.54
C GLY A 900 -35.95 -19.60 -57.97
N GLY A 901 -34.87 -19.68 -57.17
CA GLY A 901 -33.56 -19.11 -57.50
C GLY A 901 -33.52 -17.58 -57.49
N THR A 902 -34.47 -16.93 -56.82
CA THR A 902 -34.62 -15.47 -56.84
C THR A 902 -33.60 -14.79 -55.94
N GLN A 903 -32.80 -13.87 -56.49
CA GLN A 903 -31.84 -13.07 -55.73
C GLN A 903 -32.53 -11.93 -54.97
N ALA A 904 -31.97 -11.53 -53.84
CA ALA A 904 -32.40 -10.33 -53.13
C ALA A 904 -32.10 -9.07 -53.97
N THR A 905 -33.02 -8.11 -53.94
CA THR A 905 -32.81 -6.78 -54.54
C THR A 905 -32.14 -5.80 -53.59
N LEU A 906 -32.23 -6.05 -52.28
CA LEU A 906 -31.59 -5.25 -51.25
C LEU A 906 -31.21 -6.13 -50.07
N ALA A 907 -30.04 -5.89 -49.50
CA ALA A 907 -29.59 -6.47 -48.24
C ALA A 907 -29.05 -5.34 -47.37
N THR A 908 -29.63 -5.18 -46.20
CA THR A 908 -29.23 -4.21 -45.17
C THR A 908 -28.83 -4.98 -43.91
N TYR A 909 -28.06 -4.36 -43.02
CA TYR A 909 -27.69 -4.99 -41.77
C TYR A 909 -27.64 -3.97 -40.64
N THR A 910 -27.82 -4.45 -39.41
CA THR A 910 -27.67 -3.69 -38.16
C THR A 910 -26.76 -4.47 -37.23
N ASN A 911 -25.70 -3.84 -36.73
CA ASN A 911 -24.83 -4.42 -35.71
C ASN A 911 -25.46 -4.25 -34.33
N ASN A 912 -25.71 -5.35 -33.65
CA ASN A 912 -26.37 -5.42 -32.34
C ASN A 912 -25.33 -5.20 -31.21
N SER A 913 -25.74 -4.73 -30.03
CA SER A 913 -24.80 -4.46 -28.92
C SER A 913 -24.10 -5.71 -28.37
N ASP A 914 -24.64 -6.89 -28.62
CA ASP A 914 -24.14 -8.20 -28.16
C ASP A 914 -23.02 -8.80 -29.04
N GLY A 915 -22.57 -8.07 -30.06
CA GLY A 915 -21.53 -8.55 -30.99
C GLY A 915 -22.06 -9.30 -32.22
N THR A 916 -23.37 -9.49 -32.34
CA THR A 916 -24.03 -10.10 -33.50
C THR A 916 -24.50 -9.05 -34.51
N ALA A 917 -24.87 -9.46 -35.73
CA ALA A 917 -25.52 -8.56 -36.69
C ALA A 917 -26.79 -9.18 -37.24
N THR A 918 -27.83 -8.36 -37.35
CA THR A 918 -29.10 -8.72 -37.99
C THR A 918 -29.07 -8.26 -39.43
N VAL A 919 -29.22 -9.17 -40.39
CA VAL A 919 -29.28 -8.88 -41.82
C VAL A 919 -30.74 -8.94 -42.28
N THR A 920 -31.21 -7.88 -42.94
CA THR A 920 -32.56 -7.78 -43.52
C THR A 920 -32.45 -7.74 -45.05
N CYS A 921 -33.09 -8.71 -45.70
CA CYS A 921 -33.07 -8.87 -47.15
C CYS A 921 -34.46 -8.63 -47.75
N THR A 922 -34.51 -7.86 -48.84
CA THR A 922 -35.72 -7.60 -49.64
C THR A 922 -35.59 -8.29 -50.99
N PHE A 923 -36.68 -8.91 -51.44
CA PHE A 923 -36.80 -9.64 -52.71
C PHE A 923 -37.85 -8.97 -53.63
N PRO A 924 -37.84 -9.25 -54.94
CA PRO A 924 -38.90 -8.83 -55.87
C PRO A 924 -40.26 -9.44 -55.48
N ALA A 925 -41.35 -8.67 -55.68
CA ALA A 925 -42.71 -8.84 -55.13
C ALA A 925 -43.24 -10.26 -54.81
N ALA A 926 -43.92 -10.38 -53.65
CA ALA A 926 -44.67 -11.51 -53.09
C ALA A 926 -44.00 -12.89 -53.19
N THR A 927 -42.74 -12.97 -52.77
CA THR A 927 -41.93 -14.17 -52.98
C THR A 927 -42.17 -15.27 -51.94
N PHE A 928 -42.65 -14.96 -50.73
CA PHE A 928 -42.70 -15.93 -49.63
C PHE A 928 -44.13 -16.37 -49.28
N THR A 929 -44.49 -17.62 -49.59
CA THR A 929 -45.87 -18.14 -49.67
C THR A 929 -46.28 -19.05 -48.51
N THR A 930 -45.70 -18.86 -47.32
CA THR A 930 -46.04 -19.55 -46.04
C THR A 930 -45.91 -21.08 -46.05
N THR A 931 -45.26 -21.69 -47.05
CA THR A 931 -44.96 -23.14 -47.07
C THR A 931 -43.52 -23.43 -46.67
N ALA A 932 -43.26 -24.61 -46.11
CA ALA A 932 -41.93 -25.07 -45.65
C ALA A 932 -40.85 -25.15 -46.76
N ALA A 933 -41.19 -24.81 -48.01
CA ALA A 933 -40.29 -24.84 -49.17
C ALA A 933 -39.43 -23.57 -49.31
N ASP A 934 -39.78 -22.47 -48.65
CA ASP A 934 -39.03 -21.22 -48.79
C ASP A 934 -37.80 -21.20 -47.87
N GLN A 935 -36.61 -21.23 -48.49
CA GLN A 935 -35.30 -21.22 -47.81
C GLN A 935 -34.39 -20.09 -48.34
N ILE A 936 -33.50 -19.58 -47.51
CA ILE A 936 -32.45 -18.61 -47.90
C ILE A 936 -31.06 -19.27 -47.91
N SER A 937 -30.24 -18.94 -48.90
CA SER A 937 -28.84 -19.35 -49.01
C SER A 937 -27.92 -18.15 -49.22
N LEU A 938 -26.70 -18.22 -48.67
CA LEU A 938 -25.63 -17.23 -48.83
C LEU A 938 -24.53 -17.84 -49.70
N ALA A 939 -24.11 -17.14 -50.76
CA ALA A 939 -22.92 -17.51 -51.51
C ALA A 939 -21.62 -17.09 -50.78
N LEU A 940 -20.48 -17.53 -51.31
CA LEU A 940 -19.17 -17.10 -50.81
C LEU A 940 -19.06 -15.56 -50.87
N ASP A 941 -18.58 -14.97 -49.77
CA ASP A 941 -18.44 -13.52 -49.60
C ASP A 941 -19.75 -12.74 -49.74
N ALA A 942 -20.89 -13.35 -49.40
CA ALA A 942 -22.17 -12.64 -49.31
C ALA A 942 -22.18 -11.59 -48.20
N LEU A 943 -21.44 -11.82 -47.11
CA LEU A 943 -21.30 -10.88 -45.99
C LEU A 943 -19.82 -10.57 -45.75
N THR A 944 -19.55 -9.37 -45.27
CA THR A 944 -18.21 -8.94 -44.84
C THR A 944 -18.31 -8.39 -43.44
N ASP A 945 -17.48 -8.88 -42.52
CA ASP A 945 -17.44 -8.42 -41.13
C ASP A 945 -16.67 -7.09 -40.97
N LEU A 946 -16.71 -6.48 -39.78
CA LEU A 946 -15.98 -5.22 -39.50
C LEU A 946 -14.45 -5.33 -39.66
N ASN A 947 -13.91 -6.54 -39.65
CA ASN A 947 -12.50 -6.84 -39.85
C ASN A 947 -12.19 -7.25 -41.30
N ASP A 948 -13.14 -7.02 -42.21
CA ASP A 948 -13.08 -7.38 -43.62
C ASP A 948 -13.05 -8.90 -43.91
N PHE A 949 -13.35 -9.77 -42.93
CA PHE A 949 -13.51 -11.20 -43.22
C PHE A 949 -14.78 -11.43 -44.01
N THR A 950 -14.69 -12.25 -45.06
CA THR A 950 -15.84 -12.60 -45.88
C THR A 950 -16.53 -13.87 -45.36
N SER A 951 -17.83 -13.98 -45.55
CA SER A 951 -18.58 -15.17 -45.12
C SER A 951 -18.24 -16.38 -45.99
N ALA A 952 -18.21 -17.55 -45.39
CA ALA A 952 -18.27 -18.81 -46.14
C ALA A 952 -19.66 -18.94 -46.77
N ALA A 953 -19.80 -19.76 -47.81
CA ALA A 953 -21.12 -20.11 -48.33
C ALA A 953 -21.95 -20.81 -47.23
N SER A 954 -23.25 -20.51 -47.13
CA SER A 954 -24.17 -21.19 -46.22
C SER A 954 -25.04 -22.18 -46.98
N GLY A 955 -25.44 -23.27 -46.31
CA GLY A 955 -26.53 -24.12 -46.77
C GLY A 955 -27.88 -23.38 -46.81
N ALA A 956 -28.92 -24.03 -47.33
CA ALA A 956 -30.26 -23.48 -47.39
C ALA A 956 -30.95 -23.54 -46.01
N ASN A 957 -31.39 -22.39 -45.48
CA ASN A 957 -31.97 -22.25 -44.15
C ASN A 957 -33.48 -21.95 -44.24
N ASN A 958 -34.29 -22.69 -43.48
CA ASN A 958 -35.75 -22.54 -43.46
C ASN A 958 -36.19 -21.19 -42.87
N ILE A 959 -37.24 -20.59 -43.44
CA ILE A 959 -37.87 -19.39 -42.91
C ILE A 959 -38.92 -19.76 -41.86
N THR A 960 -38.80 -19.22 -40.64
CA THR A 960 -39.77 -19.36 -39.54
C THR A 960 -40.66 -18.11 -39.47
N LEU A 961 -41.98 -18.29 -39.31
CA LEU A 961 -42.95 -17.21 -39.15
C LEU A 961 -43.13 -16.89 -37.66
N ASP A 962 -43.27 -15.61 -37.29
CA ASP A 962 -43.61 -15.18 -35.93
C ASP A 962 -44.80 -14.20 -36.00
N TYR A 963 -45.95 -14.63 -35.47
CA TYR A 963 -47.23 -13.90 -35.50
C TYR A 963 -47.98 -14.02 -34.15
N ALA A 964 -47.32 -14.46 -33.07
CA ALA A 964 -48.00 -14.63 -31.78
C ALA A 964 -47.99 -13.31 -30.99
N ALA A 965 -49.15 -12.90 -30.46
CA ALA A 965 -49.18 -11.91 -29.38
C ALA A 965 -48.69 -12.58 -28.08
N PRO A 966 -48.09 -11.82 -27.15
CA PRO A 966 -47.69 -12.39 -25.88
C PRO A 966 -48.90 -12.98 -25.17
N THR A 967 -48.72 -14.12 -24.51
CA THR A 967 -49.72 -14.78 -23.68
C THR A 967 -49.10 -15.11 -22.33
N PHE A 968 -49.88 -15.43 -21.31
CA PHE A 968 -49.30 -15.93 -20.06
C PHE A 968 -48.66 -17.31 -20.30
N ALA A 969 -47.50 -17.56 -19.69
CA ALA A 969 -46.79 -18.83 -19.85
C ALA A 969 -47.67 -20.02 -19.42
N ALA A 970 -47.58 -21.14 -20.15
CA ALA A 970 -48.47 -22.29 -19.93
C ALA A 970 -48.20 -23.04 -18.62
N ALA A 971 -47.00 -22.91 -18.03
CA ALA A 971 -46.61 -23.54 -16.78
C ALA A 971 -46.41 -22.47 -15.70
N THR A 972 -47.20 -22.54 -14.62
CA THR A 972 -47.13 -21.66 -13.42
C THR A 972 -46.80 -20.20 -13.74
N PRO A 973 -47.65 -19.48 -14.50
CA PRO A 973 -47.36 -18.13 -14.97
C PRO A 973 -47.29 -17.08 -13.87
N TYR A 974 -47.71 -17.39 -12.65
CA TYR A 974 -47.76 -16.45 -11.54
C TYR A 974 -47.11 -17.07 -10.31
N VAL A 975 -46.23 -16.32 -9.66
CA VAL A 975 -45.59 -16.69 -8.40
C VAL A 975 -45.65 -15.49 -7.47
N THR A 976 -46.10 -15.71 -6.23
CA THR A 976 -46.04 -14.73 -5.15
C THR A 976 -44.75 -14.92 -4.36
N ASN A 977 -44.24 -13.84 -3.78
CA ASN A 977 -43.02 -13.88 -2.99
C ASN A 977 -43.15 -12.94 -1.79
N ASP A 978 -42.86 -13.49 -0.61
CA ASP A 978 -42.74 -12.80 0.68
C ASP A 978 -41.24 -12.77 1.01
N ASN A 979 -40.58 -11.63 0.75
CA ASN A 979 -39.13 -11.52 0.86
C ASN A 979 -38.67 -11.34 2.31
N ASP A 980 -39.48 -10.70 3.15
CA ASP A 980 -39.12 -10.42 4.54
C ASP A 980 -39.70 -11.43 5.55
N LYS A 981 -40.56 -12.34 5.08
CA LYS A 981 -41.16 -13.46 5.80
C LYS A 981 -42.08 -13.00 6.93
N ASP A 982 -42.72 -11.86 6.75
CA ASP A 982 -43.66 -11.29 7.70
C ASP A 982 -45.11 -11.79 7.53
N GLY A 983 -45.34 -12.64 6.52
CA GLY A 983 -46.65 -13.20 6.20
C GLY A 983 -47.50 -12.30 5.31
N GLN A 984 -46.91 -11.28 4.70
CA GLN A 984 -47.54 -10.45 3.67
C GLN A 984 -46.80 -10.66 2.35
N ILE A 985 -47.55 -10.70 1.24
CA ILE A 985 -46.93 -10.84 -0.07
C ILE A 985 -46.32 -9.50 -0.51
N ASP A 986 -45.01 -9.48 -0.78
CA ASP A 986 -44.27 -8.31 -1.27
C ASP A 986 -44.35 -8.17 -2.80
N GLN A 987 -44.38 -9.30 -3.51
CA GLN A 987 -44.24 -9.33 -4.97
C GLN A 987 -45.12 -10.40 -5.62
N ILE A 988 -45.65 -10.06 -6.79
CA ILE A 988 -46.27 -10.99 -7.73
C ILE A 988 -45.45 -10.98 -9.03
N ILE A 989 -44.91 -12.14 -9.37
CA ILE A 989 -44.09 -12.36 -10.56
C ILE A 989 -44.97 -13.01 -11.63
N VAL A 990 -45.09 -12.36 -12.79
CA VAL A 990 -45.87 -12.80 -13.94
C VAL A 990 -44.93 -13.19 -15.08
N THR A 991 -45.07 -14.40 -15.62
CA THR A 991 -44.26 -14.89 -16.74
C THR A 991 -45.11 -15.00 -18.01
N TYR A 992 -44.62 -14.41 -19.09
CA TYR A 992 -45.24 -14.39 -20.41
C TYR A 992 -44.59 -15.44 -21.34
N SER A 993 -45.26 -15.75 -22.45
CA SER A 993 -44.81 -16.70 -23.48
C SER A 993 -43.55 -16.23 -24.21
N GLU A 994 -43.23 -14.95 -24.13
CA GLU A 994 -42.14 -14.28 -24.82
C GLU A 994 -41.74 -12.97 -24.12
N ALA A 995 -40.67 -12.33 -24.61
CA ALA A 995 -40.18 -11.08 -24.06
C ALA A 995 -41.13 -9.90 -24.34
N LEU A 996 -41.29 -9.01 -23.35
CA LEU A 996 -42.18 -7.85 -23.45
C LEU A 996 -41.42 -6.55 -23.69
N TYR A 997 -42.03 -5.65 -24.46
CA TYR A 997 -41.53 -4.30 -24.63
C TYR A 997 -41.70 -3.52 -23.31
N ALA A 998 -40.59 -3.26 -22.61
CA ALA A 998 -40.64 -2.71 -21.25
C ALA A 998 -41.45 -1.40 -21.13
N ALA A 999 -41.47 -0.54 -22.17
CA ALA A 999 -42.21 0.71 -22.14
C ALA A 999 -43.72 0.56 -22.37
N SER A 1000 -44.22 -0.62 -22.77
CA SER A 1000 -45.67 -0.90 -22.82
C SER A 1000 -46.21 -1.44 -21.49
N VAL A 1001 -45.42 -1.50 -20.44
CA VAL A 1001 -45.82 -2.09 -19.15
C VAL A 1001 -45.70 -1.05 -18.05
N SER A 1002 -46.78 -0.85 -17.30
CA SER A 1002 -46.93 0.15 -16.26
C SER A 1002 -47.74 -0.40 -15.08
N GLU A 1003 -47.68 0.28 -13.93
CA GLU A 1003 -48.47 -0.07 -12.74
C GLU A 1003 -49.97 -0.09 -13.03
N SER A 1004 -50.46 0.80 -13.91
CA SER A 1004 -51.88 0.87 -14.28
C SER A 1004 -52.35 -0.29 -15.16
N ASP A 1005 -51.44 -1.10 -15.70
CA ASP A 1005 -51.81 -2.24 -16.54
C ASP A 1005 -52.23 -3.47 -15.72
N TYR A 1006 -52.11 -3.40 -14.40
CA TYR A 1006 -52.46 -4.48 -13.49
C TYR A 1006 -53.33 -3.99 -12.34
N THR A 1007 -54.21 -4.88 -11.86
CA THR A 1007 -54.89 -4.73 -10.58
C THR A 1007 -54.73 -6.02 -9.79
N VAL A 1008 -54.55 -5.88 -8.48
CA VAL A 1008 -54.44 -7.01 -7.55
C VAL A 1008 -55.46 -6.80 -6.45
N GLU A 1009 -56.48 -7.65 -6.39
CA GLU A 1009 -57.55 -7.54 -5.38
C GLU A 1009 -56.96 -7.70 -3.98
N GLY A 1010 -57.19 -6.72 -3.09
CA GLY A 1010 -56.68 -6.72 -1.71
C GLY A 1010 -55.35 -5.97 -1.51
N TYR A 1011 -54.63 -5.65 -2.59
CA TYR A 1011 -53.28 -5.10 -2.54
C TYR A 1011 -53.19 -3.70 -3.16
N THR A 1012 -52.16 -2.95 -2.76
CA THR A 1012 -51.72 -1.72 -3.44
C THR A 1012 -50.48 -2.03 -4.26
N ILE A 1013 -50.48 -1.74 -5.56
CA ILE A 1013 -49.28 -1.90 -6.40
C ILE A 1013 -48.35 -0.71 -6.15
N ASN A 1014 -47.09 -0.99 -5.81
CA ASN A 1014 -46.06 0.00 -5.48
C ASN A 1014 -44.95 0.11 -6.54
N GLY A 1015 -45.00 -0.74 -7.57
CA GLY A 1015 -44.05 -0.72 -8.66
C GLY A 1015 -44.20 -1.90 -9.60
N VAL A 1016 -43.78 -1.74 -10.86
CA VAL A 1016 -43.71 -2.81 -11.85
C VAL A 1016 -42.36 -2.76 -12.56
N THR A 1017 -41.70 -3.91 -12.71
CA THR A 1017 -40.40 -4.04 -13.42
C THR A 1017 -40.45 -5.17 -14.45
N VAL A 1018 -39.90 -4.94 -15.64
CA VAL A 1018 -39.84 -5.93 -16.73
C VAL A 1018 -38.42 -6.48 -16.89
N GLY A 1019 -38.28 -7.81 -16.92
CA GLY A 1019 -37.03 -8.54 -17.15
C GLY A 1019 -37.23 -9.62 -18.21
N GLY A 1020 -37.12 -9.25 -19.50
CA GLY A 1020 -37.37 -10.16 -20.61
C GLY A 1020 -38.83 -10.59 -20.68
N ALA A 1021 -39.12 -11.87 -20.43
CA ALA A 1021 -40.48 -12.42 -20.43
C ALA A 1021 -41.20 -12.31 -19.07
N THR A 1022 -40.54 -11.76 -18.05
CA THR A 1022 -41.05 -11.72 -16.68
C THR A 1022 -41.39 -10.28 -16.27
N VAL A 1023 -42.52 -10.10 -15.60
CA VAL A 1023 -42.96 -8.84 -14.98
C VAL A 1023 -43.06 -9.05 -13.47
N ILE A 1024 -42.32 -8.26 -12.70
CA ILE A 1024 -42.36 -8.26 -11.24
C ILE A 1024 -43.22 -7.09 -10.79
N ILE A 1025 -44.33 -7.39 -10.12
CA ILE A 1025 -45.29 -6.44 -9.56
C ILE A 1025 -45.03 -6.37 -8.06
N ALA A 1026 -44.48 -5.26 -7.58
CA ALA A 1026 -44.33 -5.01 -6.15
C ALA A 1026 -45.69 -4.60 -5.57
N VAL A 1027 -46.11 -5.25 -4.49
CA VAL A 1027 -47.41 -5.05 -3.84
C VAL A 1027 -47.23 -4.76 -2.35
N ALA A 1028 -48.20 -4.10 -1.73
CA ALA A 1028 -48.35 -3.98 -0.29
C ALA A 1028 -49.78 -4.27 0.13
N GLU A 1029 -49.94 -5.11 1.15
CA GLU A 1029 -51.24 -5.47 1.73
C GLU A 1029 -51.88 -4.29 2.47
N LYS A 1030 -53.22 -4.27 2.50
CA LYS A 1030 -54.00 -3.22 3.19
C LYS A 1030 -54.43 -3.62 4.62
N GLY A 1031 -53.89 -4.69 5.21
CA GLY A 1031 -54.41 -5.30 6.44
C GLY A 1031 -53.35 -6.00 7.33
N SER A 1032 -53.82 -6.86 8.24
CA SER A 1032 -53.00 -7.79 9.04
C SER A 1032 -52.48 -8.96 8.19
N ALA A 1033 -51.43 -9.65 8.64
CA ALA A 1033 -50.80 -10.82 7.97
C ALA A 1033 -51.82 -11.81 7.37
N ASP A 1034 -51.47 -12.36 6.20
CA ASP A 1034 -52.37 -13.10 5.30
C ASP A 1034 -53.03 -14.32 5.98
N THR A 1035 -54.30 -14.53 5.64
CA THR A 1035 -55.19 -15.56 6.18
C THR A 1035 -55.51 -16.65 5.13
N ASN A 1036 -54.58 -16.93 4.20
CA ASN A 1036 -54.75 -17.82 3.03
C ASN A 1036 -55.60 -17.19 1.92
N VAL A 1037 -55.42 -15.89 1.66
CA VAL A 1037 -56.13 -15.17 0.61
C VAL A 1037 -55.32 -15.24 -0.69
N THR A 1038 -55.73 -16.11 -1.60
CA THR A 1038 -55.11 -16.16 -2.95
C THR A 1038 -55.31 -14.82 -3.69
N PRO A 1039 -54.25 -14.05 -3.98
CA PRO A 1039 -54.39 -12.77 -4.65
C PRO A 1039 -55.00 -12.96 -6.03
N LYS A 1040 -55.89 -12.04 -6.41
CA LYS A 1040 -56.48 -12.07 -7.74
C LYS A 1040 -55.86 -10.99 -8.60
N LEU A 1041 -55.00 -11.44 -9.51
CA LEU A 1041 -54.33 -10.59 -10.48
C LEU A 1041 -55.21 -10.45 -11.73
N THR A 1042 -55.47 -9.21 -12.13
CA THR A 1042 -56.08 -8.90 -13.43
C THR A 1042 -55.12 -8.00 -14.21
N GLN A 1043 -54.82 -8.38 -15.45
CA GLN A 1043 -54.08 -7.53 -16.38
C GLN A 1043 -55.11 -6.71 -17.16
N VAL A 1044 -55.23 -5.42 -16.84
CA VAL A 1044 -56.29 -4.52 -17.33
C VAL A 1044 -55.84 -3.62 -18.48
N GLY A 1045 -54.53 -3.46 -18.64
CA GLY A 1045 -53.93 -2.64 -19.70
C GLY A 1045 -53.65 -3.41 -21.00
N THR A 1046 -52.74 -2.90 -21.82
CA THR A 1046 -52.25 -3.60 -23.03
C THR A 1046 -50.75 -3.83 -22.90
N VAL A 1047 -50.30 -5.07 -23.04
CA VAL A 1047 -48.86 -5.39 -23.06
C VAL A 1047 -48.42 -5.84 -24.45
N GLN A 1048 -47.22 -5.45 -24.88
CA GLN A 1048 -46.73 -5.64 -26.25
C GLN A 1048 -45.50 -6.55 -26.28
N ASP A 1049 -45.34 -7.32 -27.36
CA ASP A 1049 -44.13 -8.13 -27.60
C ASP A 1049 -42.88 -7.25 -27.86
N ASP A 1050 -41.71 -7.77 -27.49
CA ASP A 1050 -40.45 -7.05 -27.73
C ASP A 1050 -39.88 -7.25 -29.15
N ILE A 1051 -40.68 -6.98 -30.18
CA ILE A 1051 -40.21 -7.00 -31.58
C ILE A 1051 -39.68 -5.64 -32.05
N THR A 1052 -38.59 -5.63 -32.81
CA THR A 1052 -38.09 -4.39 -33.41
C THR A 1052 -38.99 -3.96 -34.57
N LEU A 1053 -39.74 -2.87 -34.39
CA LEU A 1053 -40.59 -2.29 -35.43
C LEU A 1053 -39.76 -1.78 -36.61
N THR A 1054 -40.06 -2.28 -37.81
CA THR A 1054 -39.48 -1.77 -39.06
C THR A 1054 -40.38 -0.67 -39.65
N ALA A 1055 -39.87 0.12 -40.62
CA ALA A 1055 -40.61 1.23 -41.22
C ALA A 1055 -41.95 0.85 -41.91
N THR A 1056 -42.19 -0.45 -42.11
CA THR A 1056 -43.41 -1.04 -42.68
C THR A 1056 -44.34 -1.69 -41.64
N GLN A 1057 -43.85 -1.92 -40.42
CA GLN A 1057 -44.64 -2.48 -39.32
C GLN A 1057 -45.25 -1.33 -38.53
N THR A 1058 -46.58 -1.17 -38.63
CA THR A 1058 -47.28 -0.06 -37.99
C THR A 1058 -47.58 -0.28 -36.50
N ALA A 1059 -47.45 -1.51 -35.97
CA ALA A 1059 -47.68 -1.83 -34.56
C ALA A 1059 -46.98 -3.12 -34.11
N ARG A 1060 -46.70 -3.22 -32.79
CA ARG A 1060 -46.29 -4.46 -32.08
C ARG A 1060 -47.50 -5.37 -31.88
N ASN A 1061 -47.30 -6.66 -31.62
CA ASN A 1061 -48.44 -7.53 -31.30
C ASN A 1061 -48.89 -7.27 -29.87
N GLU A 1062 -50.17 -6.96 -29.69
CA GLU A 1062 -50.74 -6.56 -28.40
C GLU A 1062 -51.51 -7.71 -27.77
N MET A 1063 -51.24 -7.95 -26.49
CA MET A 1063 -52.11 -8.74 -25.63
C MET A 1063 -53.15 -7.82 -25.02
N ALA A 1064 -54.42 -8.06 -25.37
CA ALA A 1064 -55.55 -7.37 -24.77
C ALA A 1064 -55.72 -7.74 -23.29
N ALA A 1065 -56.41 -6.88 -22.55
CA ALA A 1065 -56.77 -7.10 -21.14
C ALA A 1065 -57.27 -8.52 -20.89
N GLN A 1066 -56.69 -9.19 -19.91
CA GLN A 1066 -57.03 -10.55 -19.55
C GLN A 1066 -57.98 -10.62 -18.36
N THR A 1067 -58.79 -11.67 -18.33
CA THR A 1067 -59.65 -11.97 -17.20
C THR A 1067 -58.86 -12.35 -15.95
N GLU A 1068 -59.46 -12.04 -14.80
CA GLU A 1068 -59.00 -12.32 -13.44
C GLU A 1068 -58.39 -13.74 -13.30
N LYS A 1069 -57.19 -13.81 -12.71
CA LYS A 1069 -56.49 -15.06 -12.41
C LYS A 1069 -56.17 -15.13 -10.92
N THR A 1070 -56.53 -16.26 -10.32
CA THR A 1070 -56.15 -16.59 -8.96
C THR A 1070 -54.69 -17.01 -8.94
N VAL A 1071 -53.88 -16.31 -8.16
CA VAL A 1071 -52.47 -16.64 -7.92
C VAL A 1071 -52.39 -17.50 -6.66
N ALA A 1072 -51.55 -18.53 -6.68
CA ALA A 1072 -51.34 -19.35 -5.50
C ALA A 1072 -50.75 -18.50 -4.37
N ASP A 1073 -51.12 -18.83 -3.13
CA ASP A 1073 -50.49 -18.25 -1.95
C ASP A 1073 -49.03 -18.73 -1.87
N GLY A 1074 -48.13 -17.79 -1.60
CA GLY A 1074 -46.69 -18.00 -1.46
C GLY A 1074 -46.13 -17.44 -0.14
N ALA A 1075 -46.98 -16.84 0.70
CA ALA A 1075 -46.63 -16.46 2.05
C ALA A 1075 -46.67 -17.71 2.94
N ALA A 1076 -45.81 -17.74 3.96
CA ALA A 1076 -45.82 -18.82 4.94
C ALA A 1076 -46.69 -18.45 6.15
N PRO A 1077 -47.27 -19.43 6.86
CA PRO A 1077 -48.12 -19.14 8.01
C PRO A 1077 -47.32 -18.49 9.14
N VAL A 1078 -47.78 -17.34 9.65
CA VAL A 1078 -47.09 -16.59 10.70
C VAL A 1078 -47.74 -16.79 12.07
N LEU A 1079 -46.94 -16.97 13.11
CA LEU A 1079 -47.46 -17.08 14.49
C LEU A 1079 -47.92 -15.70 14.98
N LEU A 1080 -49.22 -15.54 15.19
CA LEU A 1080 -49.83 -14.30 15.67
C LEU A 1080 -49.79 -14.18 17.19
N THR A 1081 -50.24 -15.23 17.90
CA THR A 1081 -50.29 -15.23 19.36
C THR A 1081 -50.00 -16.60 19.96
N ALA A 1082 -49.56 -16.61 21.22
CA ALA A 1082 -49.37 -17.81 22.02
C ALA A 1082 -49.92 -17.52 23.43
N THR A 1083 -50.93 -18.26 23.89
CA THR A 1083 -51.63 -18.00 25.16
C THR A 1083 -51.72 -19.26 26.02
N ILE A 1084 -51.54 -19.12 27.35
CA ILE A 1084 -51.69 -20.24 28.28
C ILE A 1084 -53.06 -20.13 28.97
N THR A 1085 -53.83 -21.21 28.94
CA THR A 1085 -55.12 -21.31 29.65
C THR A 1085 -55.03 -22.40 30.72
N ALA A 1086 -55.45 -22.08 31.95
CA ALA A 1086 -55.43 -23.01 33.06
C ALA A 1086 -56.56 -24.06 32.95
N GLY A 1087 -56.27 -25.32 33.33
CA GLY A 1087 -57.23 -26.41 33.33
C GLY A 1087 -58.40 -26.19 34.31
N ALA A 1088 -59.60 -26.69 33.96
CA ALA A 1088 -60.87 -26.42 34.66
C ALA A 1088 -61.06 -27.17 36.00
N THR A 1089 -59.99 -27.41 36.76
CA THR A 1089 -60.06 -27.97 38.12
C THR A 1089 -59.85 -26.85 39.14
N ALA A 1090 -60.90 -26.50 39.88
CA ALA A 1090 -60.91 -25.37 40.81
C ALA A 1090 -59.88 -25.54 41.96
N GLY A 1091 -58.69 -24.98 41.77
CA GLY A 1091 -57.65 -24.80 42.78
C GLY A 1091 -56.46 -24.09 42.15
N PHE A 1092 -55.97 -23.00 42.76
CA PHE A 1092 -54.81 -22.24 42.28
C PHE A 1092 -53.52 -23.05 42.47
N GLY A 1093 -53.30 -24.05 41.61
CA GLY A 1093 -52.10 -24.89 41.59
C GLY A 1093 -51.99 -25.70 40.31
N ASN A 1094 -51.07 -25.27 39.45
CA ASN A 1094 -50.33 -25.98 38.41
C ASN A 1094 -50.76 -27.46 38.22
N ASP A 1095 -51.59 -27.76 37.23
CA ASP A 1095 -52.06 -29.12 36.95
C ASP A 1095 -51.69 -29.59 35.53
N ALA A 1096 -51.71 -30.90 35.30
CA ALA A 1096 -51.42 -31.52 34.01
C ALA A 1096 -52.52 -31.24 32.94
N ALA A 1097 -53.42 -30.28 33.18
CA ALA A 1097 -54.46 -29.86 32.27
C ALA A 1097 -54.27 -28.42 31.74
N ASP A 1098 -53.18 -27.73 32.10
CA ASP A 1098 -52.81 -26.44 31.49
C ASP A 1098 -52.52 -26.59 29.99
N GLN A 1099 -53.06 -25.66 29.18
CA GLN A 1099 -52.99 -25.67 27.72
C GLN A 1099 -52.27 -24.44 27.16
N LEU A 1100 -51.30 -24.63 26.26
CA LEU A 1100 -50.72 -23.58 25.41
C LEU A 1100 -51.43 -23.57 24.05
N THR A 1101 -52.09 -22.46 23.74
CA THR A 1101 -52.80 -22.22 22.49
C THR A 1101 -51.95 -21.31 21.60
N LEU A 1102 -51.48 -21.84 20.48
CA LEU A 1102 -50.76 -21.09 19.45
C LEU A 1102 -51.74 -20.74 18.34
N THR A 1103 -51.86 -19.47 17.97
CA THR A 1103 -52.70 -19.00 16.87
C THR A 1103 -51.83 -18.43 15.75
N PHE A 1104 -51.99 -18.97 14.56
CA PHE A 1104 -51.31 -18.58 13.33
C PHE A 1104 -52.21 -17.70 12.47
N SER A 1105 -51.61 -17.01 11.50
CA SER A 1105 -52.31 -16.15 10.55
C SER A 1105 -53.29 -16.94 9.68
N GLU A 1106 -52.99 -18.21 9.43
CA GLU A 1106 -53.81 -19.12 8.64
C GLU A 1106 -53.77 -20.56 9.17
N PRO A 1107 -54.62 -21.46 8.65
CA PRO A 1107 -54.58 -22.87 9.01
C PRO A 1107 -53.25 -23.55 8.71
N VAL A 1108 -52.68 -24.21 9.71
CA VAL A 1108 -51.45 -25.00 9.59
C VAL A 1108 -51.77 -26.50 9.50
N TYR A 1109 -50.96 -27.24 8.73
CA TYR A 1109 -51.26 -28.63 8.35
C TYR A 1109 -50.22 -29.63 8.87
N ALA A 1110 -50.70 -30.85 9.14
CA ALA A 1110 -49.83 -31.99 9.45
C ALA A 1110 -49.03 -32.39 8.21
N PRO A 1111 -47.80 -32.94 8.36
CA PRO A 1111 -47.12 -33.57 7.24
C PRO A 1111 -47.97 -34.70 6.63
N ALA A 1112 -48.44 -34.52 5.40
CA ALA A 1112 -49.17 -35.56 4.65
C ALA A 1112 -48.21 -36.49 3.89
N ALA A 1113 -48.66 -37.71 3.59
CA ALA A 1113 -47.88 -38.66 2.78
C ALA A 1113 -47.68 -38.12 1.35
N GLY A 1114 -46.45 -37.72 1.02
CA GLY A 1114 -46.09 -37.15 -0.29
C GLY A 1114 -45.17 -35.94 -0.25
N TRP A 1115 -44.91 -35.37 0.93
CA TRP A 1115 -43.93 -34.28 1.10
C TRP A 1115 -42.50 -34.84 1.15
N THR A 1116 -41.57 -34.21 0.42
CA THR A 1116 -40.22 -34.75 0.15
C THR A 1116 -39.20 -34.54 1.27
N ASP A 1117 -39.50 -33.70 2.27
CA ASP A 1117 -38.67 -33.50 3.44
C ASP A 1117 -39.11 -34.41 4.60
N ALA A 1118 -38.15 -35.00 5.32
CA ALA A 1118 -38.39 -35.76 6.54
C ALA A 1118 -38.86 -34.82 7.67
N ALA A 1119 -40.13 -34.40 7.61
CA ALA A 1119 -40.69 -33.36 8.47
C ALA A 1119 -41.06 -33.90 9.87
N PRO A 1120 -40.89 -33.11 10.94
CA PRO A 1120 -41.29 -33.47 12.29
C PRO A 1120 -42.82 -33.64 12.39
N THR A 1121 -43.28 -34.72 13.02
CA THR A 1121 -44.68 -34.92 13.45
C THR A 1121 -45.10 -33.82 14.43
N PHE A 1122 -46.40 -33.54 14.57
CA PHE A 1122 -46.88 -32.58 15.60
C PHE A 1122 -46.44 -32.93 17.03
N ALA A 1123 -46.18 -34.21 17.31
CA ALA A 1123 -45.57 -34.65 18.56
C ALA A 1123 -44.12 -34.14 18.74
N GLN A 1124 -43.36 -33.99 17.64
CA GLN A 1124 -42.02 -33.40 17.64
C GLN A 1124 -42.05 -31.86 17.70
N LEU A 1125 -43.11 -31.20 17.22
CA LEU A 1125 -43.36 -29.77 17.44
C LEU A 1125 -43.61 -29.49 18.94
N ALA A 1126 -44.38 -30.33 19.63
CA ALA A 1126 -44.63 -30.20 21.06
C ALA A 1126 -43.33 -30.26 21.90
N ALA A 1127 -42.44 -31.20 21.57
CA ALA A 1127 -41.13 -31.34 22.21
C ALA A 1127 -40.13 -30.21 21.89
N ALA A 1128 -40.45 -29.32 20.94
CA ALA A 1128 -39.57 -28.23 20.55
C ALA A 1128 -39.70 -27.01 21.46
N PHE A 1129 -40.82 -26.82 22.17
CA PHE A 1129 -41.04 -25.65 23.03
C PHE A 1129 -40.56 -25.90 24.46
N THR A 1130 -39.68 -25.02 24.94
CA THR A 1130 -39.16 -25.03 26.31
C THR A 1130 -39.38 -23.67 26.97
N PHE A 1131 -39.65 -23.66 28.28
CA PHE A 1131 -39.66 -22.43 29.06
C PHE A 1131 -38.23 -22.02 29.39
N SER A 1132 -37.83 -20.81 29.04
CA SER A 1132 -36.56 -20.24 29.48
C SER A 1132 -36.82 -19.37 30.72
N GLY A 1133 -36.46 -19.85 31.92
CA GLY A 1133 -36.53 -19.02 33.13
C GLY A 1133 -36.65 -19.70 34.50
N GLY A 1134 -36.93 -21.01 34.59
CA GLY A 1134 -36.99 -21.73 35.88
C GLY A 1134 -36.09 -22.97 35.94
N GLN A 1135 -36.20 -23.73 37.03
CA GLN A 1135 -35.22 -24.76 37.42
C GLN A 1135 -35.35 -26.04 36.59
N PRO A 1136 -34.34 -26.94 36.58
CA PRO A 1136 -34.43 -28.21 35.86
C PRO A 1136 -35.62 -29.04 36.37
N GLY A 1137 -36.67 -29.16 35.56
CA GLY A 1137 -37.92 -29.84 35.93
C GLY A 1137 -39.20 -29.07 35.60
N ASP A 1138 -39.11 -27.83 35.11
CA ASP A 1138 -40.26 -27.11 34.58
C ASP A 1138 -40.79 -27.87 33.33
N GLY A 1139 -42.03 -28.37 33.41
CA GLY A 1139 -42.60 -29.35 32.47
C GLY A 1139 -42.47 -29.01 30.99
N THR A 1140 -42.42 -30.04 30.15
CA THR A 1140 -42.47 -29.91 28.69
C THR A 1140 -43.90 -30.08 28.19
N PHE A 1141 -44.26 -29.48 27.05
CA PHE A 1141 -45.53 -29.82 26.41
C PHE A 1141 -45.33 -31.12 25.61
N THR A 1142 -46.05 -32.19 25.95
CA THR A 1142 -45.77 -33.54 25.38
C THR A 1142 -46.78 -34.03 24.37
N SER A 1143 -47.96 -33.38 24.27
CA SER A 1143 -48.93 -33.70 23.22
C SER A 1143 -49.58 -32.44 22.68
N GLY A 1144 -49.51 -32.27 21.36
CA GLY A 1144 -50.31 -31.31 20.63
C GLY A 1144 -51.50 -32.00 19.98
N SER A 1145 -52.70 -31.46 20.19
CA SER A 1145 -53.86 -31.79 19.38
C SER A 1145 -54.29 -30.52 18.64
N ILE A 1146 -54.38 -30.61 17.32
CA ILE A 1146 -55.23 -29.69 16.57
C ILE A 1146 -56.68 -30.01 16.99
N ASP A 1147 -57.53 -29.01 17.16
CA ASP A 1147 -58.98 -29.26 17.22
C ASP A 1147 -59.38 -29.88 15.87
N THR A 1148 -59.46 -31.21 15.83
CA THR A 1148 -59.59 -32.01 14.61
C THR A 1148 -61.01 -32.00 14.05
N THR A 1149 -61.85 -31.03 14.42
CA THR A 1149 -63.15 -30.86 13.76
C THR A 1149 -63.01 -30.35 12.31
N ALA A 1150 -61.80 -29.95 11.88
CA ALA A 1150 -61.39 -29.88 10.47
C ALA A 1150 -59.88 -30.16 10.33
N GLU A 1151 -59.43 -30.81 9.25
CA GLU A 1151 -57.99 -31.07 8.95
C GLU A 1151 -57.16 -29.80 8.65
N ALA A 1152 -57.64 -28.63 9.04
CA ALA A 1152 -57.04 -27.32 8.85
C ALA A 1152 -57.46 -26.43 10.04
N SER A 1153 -56.51 -26.07 10.91
CA SER A 1153 -56.78 -25.15 12.02
C SER A 1153 -55.70 -24.09 12.11
N ALA A 1154 -56.10 -22.83 12.26
CA ALA A 1154 -55.18 -21.74 12.57
C ALA A 1154 -54.66 -21.82 14.02
N THR A 1155 -55.18 -22.75 14.82
CA THR A 1155 -54.86 -22.87 16.24
C THR A 1155 -54.36 -24.26 16.59
N ILE A 1156 -53.19 -24.33 17.24
CA ILE A 1156 -52.61 -25.55 17.83
C ILE A 1156 -52.71 -25.46 19.34
N VAL A 1157 -53.29 -26.49 19.98
CA VAL A 1157 -53.35 -26.59 21.44
C VAL A 1157 -52.38 -27.67 21.91
N LEU A 1158 -51.45 -27.30 22.80
CA LEU A 1158 -50.50 -28.19 23.43
C LEU A 1158 -50.86 -28.37 24.91
N THR A 1159 -50.86 -29.60 25.41
CA THR A 1159 -51.09 -29.93 26.83
C THR A 1159 -49.77 -30.19 27.56
N SER A 1160 -49.64 -29.67 28.77
CA SER A 1160 -48.44 -29.85 29.60
C SER A 1160 -48.27 -31.30 30.06
N ASP A 1161 -47.03 -31.77 30.20
CA ASP A 1161 -46.68 -33.12 30.67
C ASP A 1161 -46.65 -33.28 32.20
N GLY A 1162 -46.82 -32.17 32.91
CA GLY A 1162 -46.71 -32.08 34.35
C GLY A 1162 -47.01 -30.66 34.86
N ALA A 1163 -47.10 -30.52 36.18
CA ALA A 1163 -47.41 -29.26 36.84
C ALA A 1163 -46.37 -28.16 36.49
N LEU A 1164 -46.83 -27.07 35.88
CA LEU A 1164 -46.00 -25.88 35.59
C LEU A 1164 -45.66 -25.14 36.89
N THR A 1165 -44.55 -25.50 37.54
CA THR A 1165 -44.34 -25.22 38.98
C THR A 1165 -44.02 -23.77 39.40
N ASN A 1166 -44.09 -22.77 38.52
CA ASN A 1166 -43.79 -21.37 38.89
C ASN A 1166 -44.36 -20.28 37.94
N VAL A 1167 -45.60 -20.43 37.46
CA VAL A 1167 -46.21 -19.45 36.53
C VAL A 1167 -46.92 -18.32 37.28
N VAL A 1168 -46.19 -17.50 38.04
CA VAL A 1168 -46.69 -16.19 38.50
C VAL A 1168 -45.57 -15.15 38.54
N SER A 1169 -45.06 -14.75 37.36
CA SER A 1169 -44.47 -13.42 37.19
C SER A 1169 -44.70 -12.94 35.74
N ALA A 1170 -45.06 -11.68 35.57
CA ALA A 1170 -45.80 -11.14 34.42
C ALA A 1170 -45.00 -10.94 33.10
N ALA A 1171 -44.08 -11.84 32.75
CA ALA A 1171 -43.45 -11.92 31.43
C ALA A 1171 -42.59 -13.19 31.31
N ASN A 1172 -43.20 -14.35 31.03
CA ASN A 1172 -42.44 -15.55 30.73
C ASN A 1172 -42.20 -15.66 29.22
N THR A 1173 -40.96 -15.94 28.81
CA THR A 1173 -40.61 -16.13 27.39
C THR A 1173 -40.61 -17.63 27.10
N ILE A 1174 -41.41 -18.04 26.12
CA ILE A 1174 -41.38 -19.41 25.60
C ILE A 1174 -40.38 -19.43 24.45
N THR A 1175 -39.36 -20.28 24.57
CA THR A 1175 -38.31 -20.42 23.55
C THR A 1175 -38.39 -21.82 22.94
N GLY A 1176 -38.66 -21.87 21.64
CA GLY A 1176 -38.72 -23.12 20.86
C GLY A 1176 -37.40 -23.44 20.14
N LYS A 1177 -37.10 -24.73 19.95
CA LYS A 1177 -36.18 -25.20 18.90
C LYS A 1177 -36.86 -25.04 17.54
N ALA A 1178 -36.07 -24.76 16.51
CA ALA A 1178 -36.54 -24.61 15.13
C ALA A 1178 -37.37 -25.82 14.70
N ALA A 1179 -38.67 -25.62 14.59
CA ALA A 1179 -39.60 -26.58 14.03
C ALA A 1179 -40.30 -25.96 12.81
N THR A 1180 -40.59 -26.79 11.83
CA THR A 1180 -41.08 -26.35 10.53
C THR A 1180 -42.58 -26.62 10.44
N ILE A 1181 -43.38 -25.58 10.24
CA ILE A 1181 -44.83 -25.69 10.00
C ILE A 1181 -45.14 -25.28 8.56
N LYS A 1182 -46.22 -25.82 8.01
CA LYS A 1182 -46.65 -25.54 6.64
C LYS A 1182 -48.14 -25.24 6.55
N ASP A 1183 -48.50 -24.47 5.53
CA ASP A 1183 -49.87 -24.23 5.11
C ASP A 1183 -50.35 -25.31 4.10
N ALA A 1184 -51.51 -25.06 3.47
CA ALA A 1184 -52.07 -25.93 2.44
C ALA A 1184 -51.25 -25.93 1.13
N ALA A 1185 -50.55 -24.83 0.84
CA ALA A 1185 -49.74 -24.63 -0.35
C ALA A 1185 -48.30 -25.17 -0.20
N ASN A 1186 -47.97 -25.74 0.97
CA ASN A 1186 -46.65 -26.26 1.35
C ASN A 1186 -45.59 -25.15 1.50
N ASN A 1187 -46.02 -23.89 1.70
CA ASN A 1187 -45.17 -22.79 2.13
C ASN A 1187 -44.72 -23.04 3.57
N THR A 1188 -43.50 -22.64 3.90
CA THR A 1188 -42.79 -23.17 5.07
C THR A 1188 -42.33 -22.07 6.01
N GLN A 1189 -42.86 -22.06 7.24
CA GLN A 1189 -42.39 -21.18 8.32
C GLN A 1189 -41.50 -21.96 9.30
N VAL A 1190 -40.36 -21.38 9.68
CA VAL A 1190 -39.51 -21.90 10.76
C VAL A 1190 -39.90 -21.22 12.07
N VAL A 1191 -40.48 -21.96 13.00
CA VAL A 1191 -40.81 -21.50 14.35
C VAL A 1191 -39.60 -21.71 15.24
N GLY A 1192 -38.77 -20.67 15.42
CA GLY A 1192 -37.52 -20.75 16.19
C GLY A 1192 -37.15 -19.48 16.97
N THR A 1193 -38.06 -18.52 17.06
CA THR A 1193 -37.86 -17.24 17.75
C THR A 1193 -38.54 -17.23 19.11
N ALA A 1194 -37.91 -16.62 20.11
CA ALA A 1194 -38.48 -16.46 21.45
C ALA A 1194 -39.80 -15.67 21.35
N VAL A 1195 -40.90 -16.24 21.85
CA VAL A 1195 -42.21 -15.57 21.90
C VAL A 1195 -42.46 -15.13 23.33
N THR A 1196 -42.64 -13.83 23.55
CA THR A 1196 -43.06 -13.30 24.84
C THR A 1196 -44.56 -13.49 24.98
N VAL A 1197 -44.98 -14.29 25.96
CA VAL A 1197 -46.39 -14.48 26.30
C VAL A 1197 -46.75 -13.51 27.42
N ASN A 1198 -47.82 -12.74 27.24
CA ASN A 1198 -48.41 -11.87 28.27
C ASN A 1198 -49.52 -12.57 29.03
#